data_AF-A0A419V7M5-F1
#
_entry.id   AF-A0A419V7M5-F1
#
_cell.length_a   1.000
_cell.length_b   1.000
_cell.length_c   1.000
_cell.angle_alpha   90.00
_cell.angle_beta   90.00
_cell.angle_gamma   90.00
#
_symmetry.space_group_name_H-M   'P 1'
#
loop_
_entity.id
_entity.type
_entity.pdbx_description
1 polymer ?
#
loop_
_entity_poly.entity_id
_entity_poly.type
_entity_poly.pdbx_seq_one_letter_code
_entity_poly.pdbx_strand_id
1 'polypeptide(L)'
;MTSIQDVAKMAEVSVATVSHVVNHTRYVSPKTAQKVEEVIDSLDELPNFIVKKRGMGPSDKQQILVFATNIFHPFQAGIIKELQEITAKKNELRIVNVQTDDLIQTLKSYSIANTKSTIGKVLLLDRPIEESLKVHSSMKTVPTVVVSENEIKLTGSQAKEAYTIISDSYQGAYDSVNHLINHGHERIVLIDDCYKQCGTESDLYKGYRQAFVDRNITLTNAYVIESSATEKIHETLSKEQSPTALIIASEDALLQVLTFLNSRNKKCPEDISIICFNDRRWFELFTPALTAVRQDVSRISETILSYLQKELSEGSQLKEQAYVSTKIRLRQSTSGIARGPFGEKAASVDSIQINEEEITEVRNRKPTAVISFHYTGAAWMHLHERGIRDLFSKWGISLLAVTDAHFDPDMQNKQLEGLMALDPDIVIAIPTEDNKTSEVFQKIAASQSKLILITNVPNGLSPEDYVSCVSVNEWSHGRLAGSGLGSMMRDEEMKQIGLLLYDSDFYATNQRDAAARQILMEEYSDLEIVGEGHFKEEIEVVEKTKELLLKHPEIEGLYISWEGPACKVLQTLKEIGREDILVGTADLDYELALYMAKGKNVKKISAQLPYDQGKALALVAANAVLGKHVPKFIGVEPVEVTQENLLKMWNRIFKESAPKEVVEAVKAKPTYLST
;
A
#
# COMPACT_ATOMS: atom_id res chain seq x y z
N MET A 1 49.65 28.10 25.39
CA MET A 1 49.43 28.19 23.93
C MET A 1 50.72 28.69 23.29
N THR A 2 51.43 27.83 22.57
CA THR A 2 52.75 28.12 21.99
C THR A 2 52.64 29.20 20.92
N SER A 3 53.44 30.26 21.00
CA SER A 3 53.43 31.39 20.07
C SER A 3 54.43 31.21 18.93
N ILE A 4 54.34 32.05 17.89
CA ILE A 4 55.33 32.06 16.79
C ILE A 4 56.75 32.40 17.29
N GLN A 5 56.86 33.14 18.39
CA GLN A 5 58.12 33.47 19.04
C GLN A 5 58.74 32.24 19.73
N ASP A 6 57.90 31.39 20.32
CA ASP A 6 58.34 30.16 20.96
C ASP A 6 58.87 29.15 19.93
N VAL A 7 58.16 29.00 18.79
CA VAL A 7 58.61 28.18 17.66
C VAL A 7 59.94 28.70 17.08
N ALA A 8 60.09 30.01 16.96
CA ALA A 8 61.34 30.62 16.48
C ALA A 8 62.51 30.34 17.43
N LYS A 9 62.26 30.41 18.74
CA LYS A 9 63.26 30.13 19.77
C LYS A 9 63.66 28.65 19.79
N MET A 10 62.70 27.73 19.68
CA MET A 10 62.94 26.28 19.66
C MET A 10 63.67 25.82 18.39
N ALA A 11 63.36 26.42 17.23
CA ALA A 11 64.04 26.14 15.97
C ALA A 11 65.36 26.92 15.78
N GLU A 12 65.72 27.80 16.73
CA GLU A 12 66.88 28.70 16.69
C GLU A 12 66.94 29.55 15.41
N VAL A 13 65.82 30.16 15.04
CA VAL A 13 65.69 31.04 13.87
C VAL A 13 64.95 32.32 14.25
N SER A 14 64.88 33.29 13.32
CA SER A 14 64.08 34.50 13.54
C SER A 14 62.58 34.21 13.38
N VAL A 15 61.74 35.01 14.05
CA VAL A 15 60.27 34.96 13.87
C VAL A 15 59.89 35.17 12.39
N ALA A 16 60.63 36.04 11.68
CA ALA A 16 60.45 36.25 10.26
C ALA A 16 60.73 34.96 9.46
N THR A 17 61.75 34.20 9.83
CA THR A 17 62.08 32.91 9.20
C THR A 17 60.96 31.88 9.43
N VAL A 18 60.42 31.75 10.64
CA VAL A 18 59.26 30.88 10.91
C VAL A 18 58.06 31.31 10.07
N SER A 19 57.81 32.61 9.97
CA SER A 19 56.75 33.16 9.12
C SER A 19 56.98 32.84 7.64
N HIS A 20 58.23 32.90 7.14
CA HIS A 20 58.56 32.58 5.75
C HIS A 20 58.44 31.09 5.44
N VAL A 21 58.86 30.21 6.35
CA VAL A 21 58.70 28.76 6.22
C VAL A 21 57.21 28.42 6.19
N VAL A 22 56.46 28.91 7.17
CA VAL A 22 55.04 28.62 7.29
C VAL A 22 54.25 29.24 6.14
N ASN A 23 54.53 30.47 5.71
CA ASN A 23 53.81 31.20 4.64
C ASN A 23 54.34 31.01 3.21
N HIS A 24 55.44 30.30 3.00
CA HIS A 24 56.09 30.16 1.71
C HIS A 24 56.30 31.49 0.97
N THR A 25 56.51 32.59 1.71
CA THR A 25 56.56 33.94 1.14
C THR A 25 57.94 34.32 0.61
N ARG A 26 58.99 33.58 1.01
CA ARG A 26 60.37 33.73 0.53
C ARG A 26 61.11 32.40 0.57
N TYR A 27 62.16 32.29 -0.22
CA TYR A 27 63.05 31.14 -0.18
C TYR A 27 63.73 31.02 1.19
N VAL A 28 63.61 29.84 1.80
CA VAL A 28 64.31 29.43 3.01
C VAL A 28 65.05 28.14 2.68
N SER A 29 66.30 28.00 3.13
CA SER A 29 67.10 26.81 2.81
C SER A 29 66.37 25.53 3.27
N PRO A 30 66.44 24.42 2.51
CA PRO A 30 65.75 23.17 2.88
C PRO A 30 66.08 22.69 4.30
N LYS A 31 67.34 22.83 4.69
CA LYS A 31 67.82 22.49 6.05
C LYS A 31 67.17 23.33 7.14
N THR A 32 66.95 24.62 6.89
CA THR A 32 66.31 25.53 7.85
C THR A 32 64.80 25.34 7.88
N ALA A 33 64.16 25.07 6.74
CA ALA A 33 62.75 24.77 6.66
C ALA A 33 62.41 23.48 7.42
N GLN A 34 63.18 22.41 7.18
CA GLN A 34 63.02 21.13 7.87
C GLN A 34 63.13 21.26 9.39
N LYS A 35 64.11 22.04 9.89
CA LYS A 35 64.26 22.29 11.34
C LYS A 35 63.04 22.99 11.95
N VAL A 36 62.40 23.90 11.22
CA VAL A 36 61.18 24.57 11.68
C VAL A 36 59.98 23.61 11.65
N GLU A 37 59.89 22.76 10.64
CA GLU A 37 58.82 21.74 10.54
C GLU A 37 58.93 20.67 11.64
N GLU A 38 60.13 20.15 11.91
CA GLU A 38 60.36 19.19 13.00
C GLU A 38 59.96 19.75 14.36
N VAL A 39 60.25 21.03 14.62
CA VAL A 39 59.82 21.71 15.84
C VAL A 39 58.29 21.81 15.90
N ILE A 40 57.64 22.18 14.80
CA ILE A 40 56.17 22.27 14.73
C ILE A 40 55.51 20.90 14.97
N ASP A 41 56.07 19.83 14.41
CA ASP A 41 55.53 18.46 14.51
C ASP A 41 55.80 17.81 15.87
N SER A 42 56.78 18.32 16.63
CA SER A 42 57.08 17.87 18.00
C SER A 42 56.18 18.46 19.08
N LEU A 43 55.30 19.40 18.75
CA LEU A 43 54.40 20.04 19.72
C LEU A 43 53.16 19.18 20.00
N ASP A 44 52.83 18.99 21.27
CA ASP A 44 51.60 18.27 21.70
C ASP A 44 50.32 18.93 21.17
N GLU A 45 50.31 20.26 21.03
CA GLU A 45 49.23 21.04 20.41
C GLU A 45 49.79 22.02 19.37
N LEU A 46 49.19 22.01 18.17
CA LEU A 46 49.59 22.93 17.10
C LEU A 46 49.20 24.39 17.43
N PRO A 47 50.11 25.36 17.29
CA PRO A 47 49.79 26.77 17.45
C PRO A 47 48.69 27.26 16.49
N ASN A 48 47.84 28.18 16.94
CA ASN A 48 46.74 28.73 16.12
C ASN A 48 47.16 29.28 14.74
N PHE A 49 48.37 29.82 14.61
CA PHE A 49 48.89 30.34 13.34
C PHE A 49 49.28 29.22 12.36
N ILE A 50 49.62 28.02 12.87
CA ILE A 50 49.84 26.80 12.08
C ILE A 50 48.50 26.15 11.75
N VAL A 51 47.58 26.05 12.71
CA VAL A 51 46.23 25.49 12.52
C VAL A 51 45.49 26.23 11.41
N LYS A 52 45.50 27.57 11.41
CA LYS A 52 44.92 28.38 10.32
C LYS A 52 45.58 28.11 8.95
N LYS A 53 46.88 27.84 8.92
CA LYS A 53 47.65 27.65 7.68
C LYS A 53 47.51 26.26 7.08
N ARG A 54 47.48 25.22 7.92
CA ARG A 54 47.23 23.83 7.52
C ARG A 54 45.75 23.60 7.14
N GLY A 55 44.92 24.66 7.09
CA GLY A 55 43.49 24.57 6.78
C GLY A 55 42.66 23.93 7.89
N MET A 56 43.20 23.84 9.10
CA MET A 56 42.60 23.17 10.27
C MET A 56 41.85 24.15 11.20
N GLY A 57 41.71 25.43 10.81
CA GLY A 57 40.83 26.41 11.47
C GLY A 57 39.34 26.20 11.11
N PRO A 58 38.40 27.03 11.63
CA PRO A 58 37.00 26.96 11.22
C PRO A 58 36.93 27.02 9.69
N SER A 59 36.38 25.97 9.08
CA SER A 59 36.47 25.78 7.64
C SER A 59 35.85 26.94 6.88
N ASP A 60 36.51 27.44 5.83
CA ASP A 60 35.94 28.38 4.84
C ASP A 60 34.76 27.78 4.03
N LYS A 61 34.28 26.59 4.41
CA LYS A 61 33.10 25.96 3.81
C LYS A 61 31.90 26.87 3.97
N GLN A 62 31.19 27.04 2.86
CA GLN A 62 29.89 27.69 2.86
C GLN A 62 28.93 26.86 3.71
N GLN A 63 28.02 27.53 4.41
CA GLN A 63 27.06 26.84 5.27
C GLN A 63 25.62 27.25 5.01
N ILE A 64 24.73 26.27 5.16
CA ILE A 64 23.29 26.46 5.18
C ILE A 64 22.82 26.17 6.62
N LEU A 65 22.15 27.14 7.22
CA LEU A 65 21.54 26.98 8.55
C LEU A 65 20.13 26.39 8.37
N VAL A 66 19.88 25.23 8.98
CA VAL A 66 18.57 24.57 8.95
C VAL A 66 17.95 24.68 10.34
N PHE A 67 16.89 25.47 10.46
CA PHE A 67 16.13 25.63 11.70
C PHE A 67 14.98 24.64 11.72
N ALA A 68 14.92 23.81 12.77
CA ALA A 68 13.92 22.77 12.92
C ALA A 68 13.19 22.93 14.25
N THR A 69 11.85 22.93 14.20
CA THR A 69 10.99 23.00 15.40
C THR A 69 10.89 21.67 16.13
N ASN A 70 11.07 20.55 15.43
CA ASN A 70 11.02 19.23 16.02
C ASN A 70 11.88 18.23 15.22
N ILE A 71 13.10 17.97 15.68
CA ILE A 71 14.01 17.03 15.00
C ILE A 71 13.57 15.55 15.11
N PHE A 72 12.58 15.24 15.95
CA PHE A 72 12.01 13.89 16.05
C PHE A 72 10.84 13.69 15.08
N HIS A 73 10.35 14.76 14.45
CA HIS A 73 9.34 14.67 13.40
C HIS A 73 9.95 14.06 12.13
N PRO A 74 9.36 12.99 11.53
CA PRO A 74 9.88 12.29 10.35
C PRO A 74 10.24 13.19 9.20
N PHE A 75 9.35 14.13 8.91
CA PHE A 75 9.47 15.01 7.78
C PHE A 75 10.71 15.91 7.92
N GLN A 76 10.85 16.57 9.08
CA GLN A 76 11.97 17.47 9.35
C GLN A 76 13.29 16.70 9.42
N ALA A 77 13.30 15.56 10.13
CA ALA A 77 14.47 14.69 10.23
C ALA A 77 14.90 14.15 8.86
N GLY A 78 13.93 13.78 8.01
CA GLY A 78 14.13 13.30 6.65
C GLY A 78 14.80 14.35 5.76
N ILE A 79 14.29 15.59 5.78
CA ILE A 79 14.88 16.71 5.02
C ILE A 79 16.30 17.00 5.48
N ILE A 80 16.54 17.09 6.80
CA ILE A 80 17.88 17.33 7.35
C ILE A 80 18.86 16.26 6.87
N LYS A 81 18.46 14.99 6.99
CA LYS A 81 19.29 13.85 6.58
C LYS A 81 19.60 13.90 5.09
N GLU A 82 18.59 14.13 4.26
CA GLU A 82 18.73 14.19 2.80
C GLU A 82 19.64 15.35 2.37
N LEU A 83 19.44 16.55 2.94
CA LEU A 83 20.33 17.69 2.71
C LEU A 83 21.79 17.36 3.10
N GLN A 84 22.00 16.66 4.22
CA GLN A 84 23.34 16.22 4.63
C GLN A 84 23.93 15.20 3.64
N GLU A 85 23.14 14.24 3.15
CA GLU A 85 23.60 13.24 2.17
C GLU A 85 23.95 13.88 0.81
N ILE A 86 23.13 14.82 0.32
CA ILE A 86 23.40 15.55 -0.93
C ILE A 86 24.64 16.44 -0.78
N THR A 87 24.79 17.13 0.35
CA THR A 87 25.90 18.06 0.56
C THR A 87 27.19 17.36 0.95
N ALA A 88 27.16 16.16 1.55
CA ALA A 88 28.36 15.36 1.84
C ALA A 88 29.17 15.04 0.56
N LYS A 89 28.51 14.96 -0.59
CA LYS A 89 29.14 14.79 -1.91
C LYS A 89 29.81 16.07 -2.43
N LYS A 90 29.50 17.23 -1.84
CA LYS A 90 30.02 18.56 -2.20
C LYS A 90 30.96 19.05 -1.10
N ASN A 91 32.27 18.89 -1.28
CA ASN A 91 33.29 19.19 -0.25
C ASN A 91 33.26 20.61 0.34
N GLU A 92 32.56 21.55 -0.31
CA GLU A 92 32.55 22.99 -0.01
C GLU A 92 31.32 23.45 0.80
N LEU A 93 30.30 22.61 0.98
CA LEU A 93 29.03 22.99 1.61
C LEU A 93 28.77 22.20 2.90
N ARG A 94 28.31 22.90 3.94
CA ARG A 94 27.98 22.32 5.26
C ARG A 94 26.54 22.63 5.68
N ILE A 95 25.83 21.61 6.17
CA ILE A 95 24.55 21.80 6.86
C ILE A 95 24.80 22.00 8.36
N VAL A 96 24.22 23.05 8.93
CA VAL A 96 24.22 23.31 10.38
C VAL A 96 22.79 23.30 10.87
N ASN A 97 22.44 22.29 11.67
CA ASN A 97 21.11 22.15 12.23
C ASN A 97 20.98 22.96 13.51
N VAL A 98 19.88 23.71 13.61
CA VAL A 98 19.52 24.53 14.76
C VAL A 98 18.14 24.06 15.22
N GLN A 99 18.10 23.32 16.31
CA GLN A 99 16.83 22.96 16.94
C GLN A 99 16.32 24.11 17.81
N THR A 100 15.02 24.35 17.77
CA THR A 100 14.40 25.40 18.59
C THR A 100 12.93 25.11 18.86
N ASP A 101 12.49 25.40 20.09
CA ASP A 101 11.07 25.39 20.45
C ASP A 101 10.38 26.75 20.20
N ASP A 102 11.17 27.82 20.00
CA ASP A 102 10.69 29.18 19.68
C ASP A 102 11.50 29.72 18.49
N LEU A 103 11.00 29.43 17.29
CA LEU A 103 11.67 29.79 16.06
C LEU A 103 11.89 31.31 15.94
N ILE A 104 10.91 32.12 16.35
CA ILE A 104 10.99 33.58 16.24
C ILE A 104 12.12 34.10 17.13
N GLN A 105 12.18 33.65 18.38
CA GLN A 105 13.22 34.06 19.33
C GLN A 105 14.60 33.58 18.91
N THR A 106 14.71 32.36 18.37
CA THR A 106 15.97 31.83 17.84
C THR A 106 16.44 32.62 16.64
N LEU A 107 15.56 32.97 15.70
CA LEU A 107 15.89 33.80 14.54
C LEU A 107 16.34 35.22 14.93
N LYS A 108 15.75 35.79 16.00
CA LYS A 108 16.22 37.06 16.61
C LYS A 108 17.64 36.93 17.13
N SER A 109 17.91 35.85 17.85
CA SER A 109 19.21 35.59 18.50
C SER A 109 20.32 35.25 17.50
N TYR A 110 19.97 34.60 16.38
CA TYR A 110 20.91 34.22 15.31
C TYR A 110 21.40 35.39 14.45
N SER A 111 20.78 36.57 14.54
CA SER A 111 21.23 37.78 13.83
C SER A 111 22.68 38.19 14.18
N ILE A 112 23.18 37.80 15.37
CA ILE A 112 24.53 38.07 15.86
C ILE A 112 25.56 37.05 15.31
N ALA A 113 25.10 35.90 14.79
CA ALA A 113 25.93 34.81 14.29
C ALA A 113 26.00 34.72 12.75
N ASN A 114 25.57 35.76 12.01
CA ASN A 114 25.73 35.86 10.57
C ASN A 114 27.23 35.94 10.21
N THR A 115 27.90 34.78 10.13
CA THR A 115 29.27 34.67 9.63
C THR A 115 29.25 34.89 8.12
N LYS A 116 30.34 35.45 7.54
CA LYS A 116 30.50 35.60 6.09
C LYS A 116 30.31 34.29 5.29
N SER A 117 30.39 33.13 5.94
CA SER A 117 30.24 31.81 5.33
C SER A 117 28.78 31.34 5.15
N THR A 118 27.81 32.04 5.73
CA THR A 118 26.40 31.60 5.66
C THR A 118 25.76 32.02 4.34
N ILE A 119 25.42 31.04 3.50
CA ILE A 119 24.88 31.28 2.15
C ILE A 119 23.37 31.03 2.05
N GLY A 120 22.76 30.39 3.04
CA GLY A 120 21.33 30.07 3.02
C GLY A 120 20.76 29.75 4.39
N LYS A 121 19.45 29.95 4.54
CA LYS A 121 18.65 29.53 5.69
C LYS A 121 17.48 28.67 5.23
N VAL A 122 17.19 27.62 5.97
CA VAL A 122 16.02 26.75 5.76
C VAL A 122 15.24 26.72 7.06
N LEU A 123 13.95 27.02 7.01
CA LEU A 123 13.06 26.98 8.17
C LEU A 123 12.10 25.81 7.98
N LEU A 124 12.20 24.79 8.82
CA LEU A 124 11.32 23.61 8.82
C LEU A 124 10.23 23.81 9.88
N LEU A 125 8.97 23.80 9.44
CA LEU A 125 7.81 24.12 10.26
C LEU A 125 6.83 22.94 10.30
N ASP A 126 6.49 22.49 11.50
CA ASP A 126 5.44 21.50 11.78
C ASP A 126 4.05 22.12 11.97
N ARG A 127 3.97 23.44 12.20
CA ARG A 127 2.71 24.16 12.47
C ARG A 127 2.72 25.56 11.86
N PRO A 128 1.53 26.12 11.52
CA PRO A 128 1.41 27.54 11.26
C PRO A 128 1.84 28.33 12.50
N ILE A 129 2.68 29.33 12.32
CA ILE A 129 3.07 30.23 13.41
C ILE A 129 1.95 31.27 13.56
N GLU A 130 1.28 31.30 14.73
CA GLU A 130 0.17 32.23 15.05
C GLU A 130 0.56 33.70 14.84
N GLU A 131 1.84 34.02 15.05
CA GLU A 131 2.44 35.24 14.52
C GLU A 131 2.93 34.93 13.10
N SER A 132 2.12 35.31 12.10
CA SER A 132 2.58 35.47 10.71
C SER A 132 4.05 35.88 10.70
N LEU A 133 4.94 35.10 10.09
CA LEU A 133 6.38 35.38 10.00
C LEU A 133 6.54 36.83 9.52
N LYS A 134 6.62 37.79 10.46
CA LYS A 134 7.02 39.15 10.16
C LYS A 134 8.45 38.97 9.76
N VAL A 135 8.71 38.94 8.44
CA VAL A 135 10.01 38.68 7.85
C VAL A 135 11.05 39.40 8.69
N HIS A 136 11.77 38.60 9.47
CA HIS A 136 12.68 39.16 10.43
C HIS A 136 13.78 39.85 9.62
N SER A 137 14.25 41.02 10.05
CA SER A 137 15.26 41.78 9.30
C SER A 137 16.52 40.95 8.99
N SER A 138 16.84 39.94 9.80
CA SER A 138 17.94 39.01 9.56
C SER A 138 17.70 38.01 8.41
N MET A 139 16.46 37.79 7.96
CA MET A 139 16.13 37.01 6.77
C MET A 139 16.46 37.75 5.47
N LYS A 140 16.62 39.09 5.52
CA LYS A 140 16.85 39.93 4.33
C LYS A 140 18.28 39.89 3.77
N THR A 141 19.21 39.34 4.53
CA THR A 141 20.64 39.33 4.18
C THR A 141 21.13 37.99 3.64
N VAL A 142 20.34 36.93 3.82
CA VAL A 142 20.69 35.57 3.43
C VAL A 142 19.45 34.92 2.82
N PRO A 143 19.53 34.32 1.62
CA PRO A 143 18.42 33.58 1.01
C PRO A 143 17.78 32.61 2.00
N THR A 144 16.46 32.71 2.16
CA THR A 144 15.71 31.92 3.14
C THR A 144 14.62 31.12 2.44
N VAL A 145 14.57 29.82 2.72
CA VAL A 145 13.53 28.90 2.27
C VAL A 145 12.70 28.47 3.48
N VAL A 146 11.38 28.52 3.35
CA VAL A 146 10.44 28.00 4.34
C VAL A 146 9.89 26.68 3.81
N VAL A 147 9.87 25.65 4.66
CA VAL A 147 9.36 24.32 4.31
C VAL A 147 8.34 23.88 5.34
N SER A 148 7.17 23.44 4.88
CA SER A 148 6.12 22.95 5.76
C SER A 148 5.24 21.88 5.12
N GLU A 149 4.54 21.13 5.97
CA GLU A 149 3.57 20.11 5.58
C GLU A 149 2.18 20.69 5.33
N ASN A 150 1.93 21.92 5.76
CA ASN A 150 0.65 22.60 5.63
C ASN A 150 0.82 23.98 4.98
N GLU A 151 -0.24 24.49 4.37
CA GLU A 151 -0.30 25.84 3.84
C GLU A 151 0.03 26.87 4.93
N ILE A 152 1.01 27.72 4.65
CA ILE A 152 1.39 28.82 5.55
C ILE A 152 0.89 30.13 4.96
N LYS A 153 -0.05 30.78 5.66
CA LYS A 153 -0.47 32.15 5.34
C LYS A 153 0.53 33.14 5.95
N LEU A 154 1.47 33.59 5.14
CA LEU A 154 2.36 34.69 5.49
C LEU A 154 1.56 36.01 5.40
N THR A 155 1.49 36.81 6.48
CA THR A 155 0.81 38.14 6.47
C THR A 155 1.78 39.30 6.66
N GLY A 156 1.45 40.46 6.08
CA GLY A 156 2.28 41.67 6.06
C GLY A 156 2.86 42.00 4.67
N SER A 157 3.29 43.25 4.46
CA SER A 157 3.79 43.72 3.14
C SER A 157 5.02 42.96 2.63
N GLN A 158 5.75 42.30 3.52
CA GLN A 158 6.98 41.55 3.24
C GLN A 158 6.80 40.03 3.26
N ALA A 159 5.61 39.52 3.62
CA ALA A 159 5.24 38.11 3.49
C ALA A 159 5.47 37.53 2.08
N LYS A 160 5.52 38.40 1.06
CA LYS A 160 5.72 38.08 -0.36
C LYS A 160 7.17 37.83 -0.76
N GLU A 161 8.11 37.77 0.18
CA GLU A 161 9.57 37.72 -0.09
C GLU A 161 10.25 36.38 0.24
N ALA A 162 9.57 35.43 0.90
CA ALA A 162 10.16 34.12 1.25
C ALA A 162 9.73 33.03 0.27
N TYR A 163 10.69 32.28 -0.27
CA TYR A 163 10.39 31.09 -1.08
C TYR A 163 9.88 29.97 -0.17
N THR A 164 8.68 29.47 -0.47
CA THR A 164 8.01 28.48 0.37
C THR A 164 7.86 27.19 -0.41
N ILE A 165 8.25 26.08 0.21
CA ILE A 165 8.04 24.73 -0.30
C ILE A 165 7.01 24.07 0.61
N ILE A 166 5.88 23.66 0.04
CA ILE A 166 4.79 22.99 0.75
C ILE A 166 4.79 21.53 0.31
N SER A 167 4.88 20.61 1.26
CA SER A 167 4.56 19.21 1.00
C SER A 167 3.05 19.09 0.91
N ASP A 168 2.53 18.63 -0.23
CA ASP A 168 1.11 18.68 -0.57
C ASP A 168 0.31 17.60 0.19
N SER A 169 0.02 17.90 1.46
CA SER A 169 -0.80 17.06 2.35
C SER A 169 -2.27 17.04 1.92
N TYR A 170 -2.73 18.07 1.22
CA TYR A 170 -4.05 18.09 0.59
C TYR A 170 -4.17 16.94 -0.42
N GLN A 171 -3.23 16.86 -1.37
CA GLN A 171 -3.24 15.81 -2.38
C GLN A 171 -3.09 14.43 -1.73
N GLY A 172 -2.21 14.30 -0.73
CA GLY A 172 -2.04 13.04 0.00
C GLY A 172 -3.31 12.55 0.70
N ALA A 173 -4.09 13.45 1.30
CA ALA A 173 -5.36 13.11 1.92
C ALA A 173 -6.44 12.79 0.88
N TYR A 174 -6.50 13.59 -0.19
CA TYR A 174 -7.41 13.36 -1.32
C TYR A 174 -7.20 11.99 -1.96
N ASP A 175 -5.95 11.64 -2.26
CA ASP A 175 -5.58 10.34 -2.83
C ASP A 175 -5.88 9.20 -1.85
N SER A 176 -5.64 9.41 -0.55
CA SER A 176 -5.90 8.38 0.47
C SER A 176 -7.39 8.07 0.60
N VAL A 177 -8.25 9.09 0.55
CA VAL A 177 -9.70 8.90 0.56
C VAL A 177 -10.17 8.27 -0.74
N ASN A 178 -9.68 8.72 -1.90
CA ASN A 178 -10.04 8.14 -3.19
C ASN A 178 -9.65 6.66 -3.28
N HIS A 179 -8.46 6.30 -2.78
CA HIS A 179 -8.04 4.92 -2.62
C HIS A 179 -9.11 4.15 -1.85
N LEU A 180 -9.44 4.58 -0.62
CA LEU A 180 -10.42 3.88 0.21
C LEU A 180 -11.83 3.84 -0.42
N ILE A 181 -12.29 4.91 -1.07
CA ILE A 181 -13.59 4.94 -1.77
C ILE A 181 -13.60 3.98 -2.96
N ASN A 182 -12.53 3.94 -3.77
CA ASN A 182 -12.38 2.96 -4.85
C ASN A 182 -12.43 1.53 -4.29
N HIS A 183 -12.02 1.34 -3.05
CA HIS A 183 -12.09 0.07 -2.32
C HIS A 183 -13.44 -0.13 -1.62
N GLY A 184 -14.47 0.63 -1.99
CA GLY A 184 -15.84 0.48 -1.49
C GLY A 184 -16.06 0.99 -0.07
N HIS A 185 -15.07 1.66 0.55
CA HIS A 185 -15.24 2.28 1.86
C HIS A 185 -16.02 3.60 1.76
N GLU A 186 -17.12 3.69 2.52
CA GLU A 186 -17.95 4.90 2.63
C GLU A 186 -17.82 5.57 4.00
N ARG A 187 -17.42 4.81 5.03
CA ARG A 187 -17.27 5.29 6.42
C ARG A 187 -15.80 5.37 6.79
N ILE A 188 -15.16 6.42 6.31
CA ILE A 188 -13.72 6.67 6.49
C ILE A 188 -13.55 7.78 7.52
N VAL A 189 -12.86 7.52 8.63
CA VAL A 189 -12.57 8.54 9.65
C VAL A 189 -11.19 9.13 9.44
N LEU A 190 -11.07 10.45 9.50
CA LEU A 190 -9.81 11.17 9.64
C LEU A 190 -9.50 11.40 11.13
N ILE A 191 -8.33 10.97 11.58
CA ILE A 191 -7.79 11.28 12.90
C ILE A 191 -6.59 12.21 12.73
N ASP A 192 -6.76 13.48 13.08
CA ASP A 192 -5.80 14.56 12.81
C ASP A 192 -5.80 15.61 13.93
N ASP A 193 -4.60 16.05 14.34
CA ASP A 193 -4.40 17.12 15.33
C ASP A 193 -4.46 18.52 14.71
N CYS A 194 -4.14 18.66 13.42
CA CYS A 194 -4.15 19.95 12.72
C CYS A 194 -5.56 20.52 12.59
N TYR A 195 -6.59 19.66 12.59
CA TYR A 195 -8.00 20.07 12.62
C TYR A 195 -8.34 20.96 13.83
N LYS A 196 -7.71 20.78 15.00
CA LYS A 196 -7.97 21.64 16.16
C LYS A 196 -7.44 23.06 15.96
N GLN A 197 -6.28 23.17 15.33
CA GLN A 197 -5.55 24.43 15.17
C GLN A 197 -6.08 25.24 13.98
N CYS A 198 -6.39 24.56 12.87
CA CYS A 198 -6.78 25.20 11.61
C CYS A 198 -8.26 24.98 11.25
N GLY A 199 -8.98 24.11 11.95
CA GLY A 199 -10.36 23.76 11.62
C GLY A 199 -10.48 23.25 10.18
N THR A 200 -11.45 23.80 9.45
CA THR A 200 -11.69 23.51 8.03
C THR A 200 -10.59 24.02 7.10
N GLU A 201 -9.66 24.84 7.59
CA GLU A 201 -8.55 25.36 6.79
C GLU A 201 -7.35 24.39 6.74
N SER A 202 -7.37 23.28 7.49
CA SER A 202 -6.35 22.22 7.39
C SER A 202 -6.34 21.61 5.99
N ASP A 203 -5.17 21.50 5.35
CA ASP A 203 -5.03 20.93 4.01
C ASP A 203 -5.41 19.44 3.99
N LEU A 204 -5.05 18.69 5.04
CA LEU A 204 -5.50 17.32 5.23
C LEU A 204 -7.04 17.23 5.22
N TYR A 205 -7.72 18.10 5.98
CA TYR A 205 -9.17 18.11 6.02
C TYR A 205 -9.79 18.52 4.68
N LYS A 206 -9.23 19.54 4.00
CA LYS A 206 -9.69 19.99 2.69
C LYS A 206 -9.60 18.85 1.66
N GLY A 207 -8.45 18.16 1.59
CA GLY A 207 -8.23 17.05 0.66
C GLY A 207 -9.15 15.87 0.97
N TYR A 208 -9.25 15.51 2.26
CA TYR A 208 -10.19 14.51 2.75
C TYR A 208 -11.63 14.82 2.33
N ARG A 209 -12.10 16.05 2.59
CA ARG A 209 -13.46 16.47 2.25
C ARG A 209 -13.70 16.52 0.74
N GLN A 210 -12.74 16.99 -0.05
CA GLN A 210 -12.90 17.12 -1.49
C GLN A 210 -13.13 15.77 -2.16
N ALA A 211 -12.42 14.73 -1.73
CA ALA A 211 -12.60 13.38 -2.28
C ALA A 211 -14.02 12.83 -2.05
N PHE A 212 -14.65 13.11 -0.90
CA PHE A 212 -16.06 12.75 -0.67
C PHE A 212 -17.01 13.51 -1.60
N VAL A 213 -16.76 14.81 -1.81
CA VAL A 213 -17.56 15.68 -2.69
C VAL A 213 -17.52 15.18 -4.13
N ASP A 214 -16.32 14.91 -4.65
CA ASP A 214 -16.14 14.49 -6.05
C ASP A 214 -16.76 13.12 -6.36
N ARG A 215 -16.93 12.28 -5.33
CA ARG A 215 -17.57 10.96 -5.42
C ARG A 215 -19.05 10.95 -5.03
N ASN A 216 -19.64 12.11 -4.73
CA ASN A 216 -21.02 12.23 -4.28
C ASN A 216 -21.35 11.37 -3.03
N ILE A 217 -20.38 11.14 -2.14
CA ILE A 217 -20.57 10.41 -0.89
C ILE A 217 -20.83 11.41 0.24
N THR A 218 -21.88 11.18 1.03
CA THR A 218 -22.23 12.09 2.13
C THR A 218 -21.19 12.01 3.25
N LEU A 219 -20.48 13.12 3.49
CA LEU A 219 -19.55 13.24 4.60
C LEU A 219 -20.26 13.68 5.88
N THR A 220 -20.23 12.84 6.91
CA THR A 220 -20.75 13.18 8.24
C THR A 220 -19.65 13.78 9.12
N ASN A 221 -19.92 14.87 9.84
CA ASN A 221 -18.95 15.50 10.77
C ASN A 221 -18.43 14.59 11.89
N ALA A 222 -19.10 13.45 12.15
CA ALA A 222 -18.65 12.42 13.09
C ALA A 222 -17.34 11.72 12.66
N TYR A 223 -16.86 11.96 11.45
CA TYR A 223 -15.70 11.29 10.86
C TYR A 223 -14.40 12.09 10.95
N VAL A 224 -14.34 13.17 11.74
CA VAL A 224 -13.09 13.83 12.09
C VAL A 224 -12.89 13.83 13.60
N ILE A 225 -11.77 13.26 14.04
CA ILE A 225 -11.44 13.07 15.46
C ILE A 225 -10.06 13.67 15.75
N GLU A 226 -9.94 14.37 16.86
CA GLU A 226 -8.65 14.86 17.38
C GLU A 226 -7.84 13.68 17.91
N SER A 227 -6.52 13.64 17.69
CA SER A 227 -5.71 12.46 18.02
C SER A 227 -5.54 12.27 19.53
N SER A 228 -5.66 13.36 20.30
CA SER A 228 -5.67 13.34 21.77
C SER A 228 -6.99 12.84 22.37
N ALA A 229 -8.07 12.73 21.58
CA ALA A 229 -9.41 12.38 22.04
C ALA A 229 -9.63 10.87 22.11
N THR A 230 -8.86 10.18 22.97
CA THR A 230 -8.87 8.71 23.13
C THR A 230 -10.28 8.15 23.30
N GLU A 231 -11.07 8.73 24.21
CA GLU A 231 -12.44 8.29 24.49
C GLU A 231 -13.30 8.35 23.22
N LYS A 232 -13.18 9.42 22.44
CA LYS A 232 -13.93 9.61 21.19
C LYS A 232 -13.50 8.64 20.09
N ILE A 233 -12.21 8.29 20.02
CA ILE A 233 -11.71 7.22 19.13
C ILE A 233 -12.41 5.91 19.52
N HIS A 234 -12.30 5.50 20.78
CA HIS A 234 -12.88 4.25 21.28
C HIS A 234 -14.41 4.18 21.08
N GLU A 235 -15.12 5.28 21.38
CA GLU A 235 -16.57 5.39 21.16
C GLU A 235 -16.92 5.22 19.68
N THR A 236 -16.21 5.91 18.79
CA THR A 236 -16.49 5.86 17.34
C THR A 236 -16.26 4.45 16.78
N LEU A 237 -15.19 3.77 17.20
CA LEU A 237 -14.88 2.41 16.77
C LEU A 237 -15.80 1.34 17.38
N SER A 238 -16.54 1.68 18.45
CA SER A 238 -17.47 0.79 19.16
C SER A 238 -18.93 0.92 18.71
N LYS A 239 -19.26 1.89 17.86
CA LYS A 239 -20.63 2.06 17.33
C LYS A 239 -21.05 0.86 16.47
N GLU A 240 -22.36 0.59 16.44
CA GLU A 240 -22.96 -0.40 15.55
C GLU A 240 -22.60 -0.12 14.09
N GLN A 241 -22.73 1.15 13.66
CA GLN A 241 -22.20 1.64 12.40
C GLN A 241 -20.77 2.18 12.56
N SER A 242 -19.84 1.31 12.95
CA SER A 242 -18.42 1.64 13.05
C SER A 242 -17.81 1.98 11.68
N PRO A 243 -16.76 2.82 11.65
CA PRO A 243 -16.00 3.09 10.43
C PRO A 243 -15.33 1.82 9.91
N THR A 244 -15.15 1.76 8.60
CA THR A 244 -14.47 0.63 7.93
C THR A 244 -13.05 0.96 7.53
N ALA A 245 -12.67 2.24 7.58
CA ALA A 245 -11.32 2.67 7.33
C ALA A 245 -10.97 3.93 8.14
N LEU A 246 -9.68 4.09 8.44
CA LEU A 246 -9.12 5.21 9.17
C LEU A 246 -7.96 5.82 8.38
N ILE A 247 -7.92 7.14 8.31
CA ILE A 247 -6.75 7.92 7.92
C ILE A 247 -6.20 8.55 9.18
N ILE A 248 -4.96 8.22 9.54
CA ILE A 248 -4.37 8.59 10.83
C ILE A 248 -3.13 9.45 10.58
N ALA A 249 -3.20 10.71 10.99
CA ALA A 249 -2.10 11.67 10.83
C ALA A 249 -1.19 11.82 12.07
N SER A 250 -1.47 11.06 13.14
CA SER A 250 -0.75 11.13 14.42
C SER A 250 -0.33 9.76 14.93
N GLU A 251 0.92 9.64 15.35
CA GLU A 251 1.48 8.38 15.89
C GLU A 251 0.81 7.97 17.20
N ASP A 252 0.48 8.94 18.07
CA ASP A 252 -0.22 8.67 19.32
C ASP A 252 -1.63 8.11 19.07
N ALA A 253 -2.34 8.63 18.05
CA ALA A 253 -3.63 8.06 17.64
C ALA A 253 -3.48 6.65 17.06
N LEU A 254 -2.44 6.41 16.26
CA LEU A 254 -2.18 5.08 15.71
C LEU A 254 -1.99 4.05 16.84
N LEU A 255 -1.19 4.37 17.87
CA LEU A 255 -1.01 3.49 19.02
C LEU A 255 -2.33 3.20 19.75
N GLN A 256 -3.19 4.20 19.93
CA GLN A 256 -4.51 4.04 20.55
C GLN A 256 -5.45 3.15 19.72
N VAL A 257 -5.50 3.37 18.40
CA VAL A 257 -6.29 2.54 17.47
C VAL A 257 -5.82 1.09 17.51
N LEU A 258 -4.51 0.85 17.42
CA LEU A 258 -3.94 -0.49 17.48
C LEU A 258 -4.24 -1.19 18.83
N THR A 259 -4.15 -0.45 19.93
CA THR A 259 -4.52 -0.95 21.26
C THR A 259 -6.00 -1.33 21.32
N PHE A 260 -6.88 -0.50 20.76
CA PHE A 260 -8.31 -0.79 20.67
C PHE A 260 -8.58 -2.07 19.87
N LEU A 261 -8.03 -2.19 18.65
CA LEU A 261 -8.22 -3.35 17.78
C LEU A 261 -7.82 -4.64 18.50
N ASN A 262 -6.63 -4.64 19.10
CA ASN A 262 -6.12 -5.77 19.86
C ASN A 262 -7.03 -6.13 21.05
N SER A 263 -7.49 -5.14 21.82
CA SER A 263 -8.38 -5.37 22.97
C SER A 263 -9.76 -5.93 22.61
N ARG A 264 -10.18 -5.79 21.34
CA ARG A 264 -11.50 -6.22 20.83
C ARG A 264 -11.41 -7.39 19.87
N ASN A 265 -10.23 -8.01 19.72
CA ASN A 265 -9.96 -9.04 18.71
C ASN A 265 -10.34 -8.61 17.27
N LYS A 266 -10.29 -7.31 16.98
CA LYS A 266 -10.47 -6.78 15.64
C LYS A 266 -9.12 -6.74 14.92
N LYS A 267 -9.13 -6.89 13.61
CA LYS A 267 -7.94 -6.94 12.76
C LYS A 267 -7.94 -5.85 11.71
N CYS A 268 -6.74 -5.45 11.32
CA CYS A 268 -6.49 -4.59 10.18
C CYS A 268 -5.82 -5.44 9.10
N PRO A 269 -6.29 -5.42 7.84
CA PRO A 269 -7.38 -4.59 7.32
C PRO A 269 -8.78 -5.22 7.44
N GLU A 270 -8.92 -6.45 7.95
CA GLU A 270 -10.16 -7.24 7.80
C GLU A 270 -11.39 -6.56 8.40
N ASP A 271 -11.26 -5.96 9.59
CA ASP A 271 -12.34 -5.19 10.20
C ASP A 271 -12.24 -3.70 9.87
N ILE A 272 -11.02 -3.16 9.91
CA ILE A 272 -10.74 -1.74 9.73
C ILE A 272 -9.45 -1.57 8.92
N SER A 273 -9.57 -0.95 7.75
CA SER A 273 -8.42 -0.51 6.95
C SER A 273 -7.77 0.73 7.55
N ILE A 274 -6.45 0.85 7.47
CA ILE A 274 -5.67 1.96 8.03
C ILE A 274 -4.71 2.51 6.97
N ILE A 275 -4.73 3.83 6.79
CA ILE A 275 -3.70 4.60 6.09
C ILE A 275 -3.11 5.60 7.09
N CYS A 276 -1.79 5.59 7.24
CA CYS A 276 -1.08 6.54 8.10
C CYS A 276 -0.46 7.69 7.29
N PHE A 277 -0.21 8.85 7.90
CA PHE A 277 0.76 9.82 7.36
C PHE A 277 2.14 9.60 7.97
N ASN A 278 3.16 10.22 7.36
CA ASN A 278 4.54 10.18 7.82
C ASN A 278 5.16 8.78 7.81
N ASP A 279 5.19 8.11 6.64
CA ASP A 279 5.71 6.75 6.46
C ASP A 279 6.98 6.46 7.29
N ARG A 280 6.85 5.58 8.28
CA ARG A 280 7.93 5.17 9.19
C ARG A 280 8.54 3.86 8.72
N ARG A 281 9.85 3.71 8.92
CA ARG A 281 10.55 2.43 8.65
C ARG A 281 9.93 1.24 9.38
N TRP A 282 9.44 1.45 10.60
CA TRP A 282 8.87 0.38 11.41
C TRP A 282 7.44 -0.03 10.98
N PHE A 283 6.77 0.71 10.09
CA PHE A 283 5.46 0.31 9.55
C PHE A 283 5.51 -1.03 8.81
N GLU A 284 6.68 -1.40 8.28
CA GLU A 284 6.92 -2.70 7.62
C GLU A 284 7.01 -3.87 8.61
N LEU A 285 7.20 -3.60 9.91
CA LEU A 285 7.28 -4.64 10.94
C LEU A 285 5.89 -5.11 11.41
N PHE A 286 4.83 -4.42 11.01
CA PHE A 286 3.45 -4.82 11.32
C PHE A 286 3.03 -5.98 10.43
N THR A 287 2.16 -6.84 10.96
CA THR A 287 1.54 -7.92 10.20
C THR A 287 0.02 -7.73 10.26
N PRO A 288 -0.60 -7.21 9.20
CA PRO A 288 -0.01 -6.72 7.94
C PRO A 288 0.70 -5.37 8.05
N ALA A 289 1.62 -5.09 7.11
CA ALA A 289 2.38 -3.84 7.10
C ALA A 289 1.48 -2.63 6.80
N LEU A 290 1.75 -1.49 7.45
CA LEU A 290 0.88 -0.30 7.37
C LEU A 290 1.11 0.54 6.11
N THR A 291 0.08 0.72 5.28
CA THR A 291 0.01 1.70 4.20
C THR A 291 0.22 3.11 4.76
N ALA A 292 1.02 3.92 4.08
CA ALA A 292 1.25 5.29 4.53
C ALA A 292 1.52 6.30 3.42
N VAL A 293 1.05 7.54 3.62
CA VAL A 293 1.44 8.71 2.83
C VAL A 293 2.86 9.11 3.21
N ARG A 294 3.71 9.23 2.21
CA ARG A 294 5.12 9.60 2.33
C ARG A 294 5.38 10.93 1.64
N GLN A 295 6.06 11.84 2.34
CA GLN A 295 6.57 13.04 1.70
C GLN A 295 7.81 12.75 0.85
N ASP A 296 7.94 13.45 -0.28
CA ASP A 296 9.11 13.37 -1.15
C ASP A 296 10.24 14.29 -0.64
N VAL A 297 10.87 13.86 0.47
CA VAL A 297 11.96 14.60 1.12
C VAL A 297 13.15 14.81 0.19
N SER A 298 13.35 13.93 -0.79
CA SER A 298 14.42 14.05 -1.79
C SER A 298 14.12 15.21 -2.73
N ARG A 299 12.93 15.24 -3.34
CA ARG A 299 12.50 16.32 -4.21
C ARG A 299 12.47 17.67 -3.50
N ILE A 300 12.02 17.71 -2.24
CA ILE A 300 12.04 18.92 -1.41
C ILE A 300 13.48 19.39 -1.22
N SER A 301 14.40 18.51 -0.84
CA SER A 301 15.81 18.86 -0.58
C SER A 301 16.54 19.34 -1.84
N GLU A 302 16.28 18.70 -2.98
CA GLU A 302 16.76 19.17 -4.29
C GLU A 302 16.23 20.57 -4.62
N THR A 303 14.95 20.82 -4.37
CA THR A 303 14.31 22.12 -4.62
C THR A 303 14.89 23.21 -3.74
N ILE A 304 15.14 22.93 -2.45
CA ILE A 304 15.82 23.84 -1.52
C ILE A 304 17.20 24.24 -2.08
N LEU A 305 18.02 23.26 -2.44
CA LEU A 305 19.39 23.51 -2.89
C LEU A 305 19.42 24.22 -4.24
N SER A 306 18.53 23.84 -5.17
CA SER A 306 18.40 24.50 -6.48
C SER A 306 18.03 25.96 -6.33
N TYR A 307 17.05 26.27 -5.47
CA TYR A 307 16.65 27.65 -5.18
C TYR A 307 17.81 28.46 -4.59
N LEU A 308 18.47 27.96 -3.54
CA LEU A 308 19.57 28.67 -2.89
C LEU A 308 20.73 28.94 -3.86
N GLN A 309 21.07 27.98 -4.73
CA GLN A 309 22.12 28.17 -5.75
C GLN A 309 21.74 29.23 -6.79
N LYS A 310 20.49 29.25 -7.25
CA LYS A 310 20.01 30.24 -8.20
C LYS A 310 19.99 31.64 -7.60
N GLU A 311 19.51 31.78 -6.38
CA GLU A 311 19.43 33.07 -5.68
C GLU A 311 20.83 33.67 -5.45
N LEU A 312 21.85 32.84 -5.20
CA LEU A 312 23.24 33.26 -5.03
C LEU A 312 23.93 33.69 -6.33
N SER A 313 23.54 33.12 -7.48
CA SER A 313 24.21 33.33 -8.77
C SER A 313 23.59 34.43 -9.61
N GLU A 314 22.26 34.53 -9.63
CA GLU A 314 21.52 35.40 -10.55
C GLU A 314 20.91 36.63 -9.86
N GLY A 315 20.70 36.58 -8.54
CA GLY A 315 20.01 37.63 -7.80
C GLY A 315 18.49 37.69 -8.10
N SER A 316 17.70 37.71 -7.03
CA SER A 316 16.22 37.70 -6.94
C SER A 316 15.41 37.89 -8.24
N GLN A 317 14.82 36.79 -8.72
CA GLN A 317 13.71 36.83 -9.70
C GLN A 317 12.54 35.84 -9.49
N LEU A 318 12.58 34.91 -8.52
CA LEU A 318 11.47 33.94 -8.36
C LEU A 318 10.70 34.14 -7.06
N LYS A 319 9.44 34.56 -7.20
CA LYS A 319 8.44 34.76 -6.14
C LYS A 319 7.36 33.69 -6.26
N GLU A 320 7.71 32.45 -5.97
CA GLU A 320 6.79 31.32 -6.14
C GLU A 320 6.73 30.46 -4.88
N GLN A 321 5.55 29.88 -4.66
CA GLN A 321 5.37 28.74 -3.76
C GLN A 321 5.53 27.49 -4.61
N ALA A 322 6.34 26.54 -4.13
CA ALA A 322 6.45 25.23 -4.75
C ALA A 322 5.65 24.21 -3.96
N TYR A 323 4.74 23.51 -4.63
CA TYR A 323 4.06 22.34 -4.07
C TYR A 323 4.81 21.09 -4.50
N VAL A 324 5.18 20.25 -3.53
CA VAL A 324 5.78 18.95 -3.79
C VAL A 324 4.76 17.88 -3.40
N SER A 325 4.31 17.12 -4.39
CA SER A 325 3.31 16.07 -4.19
C SER A 325 3.82 14.99 -3.23
N THR A 326 2.92 14.53 -2.37
CA THR A 326 3.14 13.33 -1.54
C THR A 326 2.86 12.08 -2.37
N LYS A 327 3.28 10.91 -1.87
CA LYS A 327 2.99 9.61 -2.50
C LYS A 327 2.44 8.64 -1.48
N ILE A 328 1.40 7.90 -1.84
CA ILE A 328 0.92 6.80 -1.00
C ILE A 328 1.81 5.59 -1.23
N ARG A 329 2.41 5.08 -0.15
CA ARG A 329 3.11 3.81 -0.13
C ARG A 329 2.14 2.74 0.33
N LEU A 330 1.57 2.05 -0.64
CA LEU A 330 0.58 1.01 -0.41
C LEU A 330 1.22 -0.26 0.14
N ARG A 331 0.58 -0.82 1.17
CA ARG A 331 0.94 -2.05 1.87
C ARG A 331 -0.36 -2.81 2.20
N GLN A 332 -0.28 -3.81 3.06
CA GLN A 332 -1.38 -4.74 3.32
C GLN A 332 -2.39 -4.27 4.38
N SER A 333 -2.30 -3.04 4.90
CA SER A 333 -3.26 -2.51 5.89
C SER A 333 -4.52 -1.87 5.28
N THR A 334 -4.77 -2.05 3.98
CA THR A 334 -6.04 -1.65 3.34
C THR A 334 -6.61 -2.79 2.51
N SER A 335 -7.92 -3.05 2.64
CA SER A 335 -8.66 -4.09 1.92
C SER A 335 -9.81 -3.50 1.12
N GLY A 336 -10.33 -4.25 0.15
CA GLY A 336 -11.58 -3.90 -0.53
C GLY A 336 -12.79 -4.33 0.29
N ILE A 337 -13.80 -3.48 0.39
CA ILE A 337 -15.14 -3.90 0.80
C ILE A 337 -15.76 -4.63 -0.41
N ALA A 338 -15.78 -5.96 -0.38
CA ALA A 338 -16.50 -6.73 -1.39
C ALA A 338 -17.96 -6.29 -1.48
N ARG A 339 -18.46 -6.23 -2.72
CA ARG A 339 -19.86 -5.94 -3.02
C ARG A 339 -20.48 -7.07 -3.81
N GLY A 340 -21.70 -7.46 -3.43
CA GLY A 340 -22.53 -8.37 -4.20
C GLY A 340 -23.07 -7.71 -5.48
N PRO A 341 -23.66 -8.50 -6.40
CA PRO A 341 -24.13 -8.01 -7.70
C PRO A 341 -25.09 -6.82 -7.65
N PHE A 342 -25.78 -6.60 -6.52
CA PHE A 342 -26.72 -5.49 -6.32
C PHE A 342 -26.16 -4.41 -5.37
N GLY A 343 -24.85 -4.40 -5.12
CA GLY A 343 -24.17 -3.44 -4.26
C GLY A 343 -24.19 -3.80 -2.77
N GLU A 344 -24.67 -5.00 -2.41
CA GLU A 344 -24.71 -5.44 -1.02
C GLU A 344 -23.29 -5.54 -0.45
N LYS A 345 -23.06 -4.99 0.74
CA LYS A 345 -21.77 -5.18 1.42
C LYS A 345 -21.58 -6.67 1.73
N ALA A 346 -20.46 -7.25 1.33
CA ALA A 346 -20.08 -8.60 1.71
C ALA A 346 -19.98 -8.72 3.23
N ALA A 347 -20.68 -9.70 3.78
CA ALA A 347 -20.51 -10.11 5.15
C ALA A 347 -19.35 -11.12 5.26
N SER A 348 -18.65 -11.10 6.39
CA SER A 348 -17.74 -12.19 6.77
C SER A 348 -18.55 -13.45 7.10
N VAL A 349 -18.00 -14.62 6.78
CA VAL A 349 -18.57 -15.91 7.21
C VAL A 349 -18.76 -15.98 8.72
N ASP A 350 -17.91 -15.30 9.50
CA ASP A 350 -17.96 -15.29 10.97
C ASP A 350 -19.21 -14.59 11.52
N SER A 351 -19.91 -13.81 10.69
CA SER A 351 -21.18 -13.17 11.05
C SER A 351 -22.35 -14.16 11.13
N ILE A 352 -22.16 -15.38 10.63
CA ILE A 352 -23.17 -16.43 10.62
C ILE A 352 -22.69 -17.57 11.51
N GLN A 353 -23.46 -17.85 12.56
CA GLN A 353 -23.13 -18.90 13.52
C GLN A 353 -24.34 -19.79 13.76
N ILE A 354 -24.07 -21.04 14.11
CA ILE A 354 -25.06 -22.00 14.56
C ILE A 354 -24.58 -22.65 15.85
N ASN A 355 -25.41 -22.63 16.89
CA ASN A 355 -25.10 -23.23 18.18
C ASN A 355 -25.60 -24.70 18.28
N GLU A 356 -25.27 -25.41 19.36
CA GLU A 356 -25.63 -26.84 19.50
C GLU A 356 -27.14 -27.11 19.62
N GLU A 357 -27.91 -26.17 20.18
CA GLU A 357 -29.39 -26.28 20.25
C GLU A 357 -30.00 -26.18 18.85
N GLU A 358 -29.55 -25.18 18.08
CA GLU A 358 -29.94 -24.95 16.69
C GLU A 358 -29.52 -26.12 15.79
N ILE A 359 -28.34 -26.69 15.98
CA ILE A 359 -27.90 -27.91 15.28
C ILE A 359 -28.86 -29.07 15.55
N THR A 360 -29.30 -29.23 16.80
CA THR A 360 -30.25 -30.28 17.18
C THR A 360 -31.60 -30.07 16.51
N GLU A 361 -32.04 -28.81 16.41
CA GLU A 361 -33.26 -28.46 15.69
C GLU A 361 -33.17 -28.78 14.18
N VAL A 362 -32.06 -28.43 13.52
CA VAL A 362 -31.83 -28.80 12.10
C VAL A 362 -31.89 -30.31 11.92
N ARG A 363 -31.22 -31.08 12.80
CA ARG A 363 -31.25 -32.55 12.75
C ARG A 363 -32.65 -33.12 12.89
N ASN A 364 -33.50 -32.52 13.73
CA ASN A 364 -34.88 -32.95 13.92
C ASN A 364 -35.76 -32.68 12.69
N ARG A 365 -35.47 -31.60 11.96
CA ARG A 365 -36.17 -31.26 10.71
C ARG A 365 -35.77 -32.15 9.53
N LYS A 366 -34.58 -32.77 9.58
CA LYS A 366 -34.03 -33.66 8.53
C LYS A 366 -34.11 -33.06 7.12
N PRO A 367 -33.64 -31.81 6.93
CA PRO A 367 -33.77 -31.16 5.63
C PRO A 367 -32.96 -31.88 4.56
N THR A 368 -33.37 -31.70 3.32
CA THR A 368 -32.78 -32.26 2.12
C THR A 368 -32.18 -31.16 1.26
N ALA A 369 -31.11 -31.50 0.53
CA ALA A 369 -30.42 -30.55 -0.33
C ALA A 369 -30.03 -31.17 -1.67
N VAL A 370 -29.92 -30.33 -2.70
CA VAL A 370 -29.31 -30.66 -3.99
C VAL A 370 -28.26 -29.62 -4.35
N ILE A 371 -27.26 -30.02 -5.14
CA ILE A 371 -26.22 -29.10 -5.64
C ILE A 371 -26.15 -29.18 -7.17
N SER A 372 -26.09 -28.02 -7.84
CA SER A 372 -25.81 -27.91 -9.28
C SER A 372 -24.54 -27.09 -9.51
N PHE A 373 -23.49 -27.74 -9.99
CA PHE A 373 -22.24 -27.08 -10.40
C PHE A 373 -22.23 -26.79 -11.90
N HIS A 374 -21.48 -25.75 -12.29
CA HIS A 374 -21.25 -25.42 -13.70
C HIS A 374 -20.11 -26.25 -14.31
N TYR A 375 -19.15 -26.73 -13.51
CA TYR A 375 -18.00 -27.52 -13.99
C TYR A 375 -17.31 -28.33 -12.87
N THR A 376 -16.84 -29.55 -13.17
CA THR A 376 -16.08 -30.41 -12.22
C THR A 376 -14.57 -30.51 -12.43
N GLY A 377 -14.00 -30.01 -13.54
CA GLY A 377 -12.63 -30.38 -13.92
C GLY A 377 -11.49 -29.71 -13.14
N ALA A 378 -11.75 -29.17 -11.95
CA ALA A 378 -10.74 -28.61 -11.04
C ALA A 378 -10.99 -29.10 -9.60
N ALA A 379 -9.95 -29.06 -8.76
CA ALA A 379 -10.09 -29.35 -7.32
C ALA A 379 -11.15 -28.46 -6.63
N TRP A 380 -11.47 -27.30 -7.23
CA TRP A 380 -12.46 -26.33 -6.76
C TRP A 380 -13.82 -26.94 -6.41
N MET A 381 -14.43 -27.72 -7.31
CA MET A 381 -15.78 -28.28 -7.11
C MET A 381 -15.78 -29.33 -5.99
N HIS A 382 -14.80 -30.25 -6.01
CA HIS A 382 -14.65 -31.27 -4.98
C HIS A 382 -14.42 -30.68 -3.59
N LEU A 383 -13.65 -29.59 -3.48
CA LEU A 383 -13.41 -28.90 -2.21
C LEU A 383 -14.66 -28.18 -1.70
N HIS A 384 -15.42 -27.51 -2.58
CA HIS A 384 -16.73 -26.94 -2.22
C HIS A 384 -17.67 -28.02 -1.69
N GLU A 385 -17.84 -29.10 -2.45
CA GLU A 385 -18.71 -30.22 -2.06
C GLU A 385 -18.25 -30.85 -0.74
N ARG A 386 -16.95 -31.06 -0.55
CA ARG A 386 -16.38 -31.60 0.70
C ARG A 386 -16.69 -30.69 1.89
N GLY A 387 -16.49 -29.38 1.76
CA GLY A 387 -16.81 -28.40 2.80
C GLY A 387 -18.29 -28.40 3.20
N ILE A 388 -19.18 -28.52 2.20
CA ILE A 388 -20.63 -28.65 2.42
C ILE A 388 -20.94 -29.97 3.15
N ARG A 389 -20.45 -31.10 2.62
CA ARG A 389 -20.71 -32.44 3.14
C ARG A 389 -20.26 -32.64 4.58
N ASP A 390 -19.09 -32.09 4.94
CA ASP A 390 -18.54 -32.21 6.30
C ASP A 390 -19.50 -31.62 7.34
N LEU A 391 -20.12 -30.48 7.04
CA LEU A 391 -21.08 -29.82 7.92
C LEU A 391 -22.50 -30.42 7.81
N PHE A 392 -22.97 -30.72 6.59
CA PHE A 392 -24.28 -31.35 6.38
C PHE A 392 -24.40 -32.69 7.11
N SER A 393 -23.36 -33.53 7.02
CA SER A 393 -23.31 -34.82 7.73
C SER A 393 -23.35 -34.63 9.25
N LYS A 394 -22.69 -33.59 9.77
CA LYS A 394 -22.74 -33.25 11.19
C LYS A 394 -24.13 -32.76 11.61
N TRP A 395 -24.85 -32.03 10.75
CA TRP A 395 -26.12 -31.37 11.09
C TRP A 395 -27.38 -32.13 10.62
N GLY A 396 -27.21 -33.31 10.01
CA GLY A 396 -28.34 -34.13 9.58
C GLY A 396 -29.07 -33.59 8.34
N ILE A 397 -28.37 -32.82 7.50
CA ILE A 397 -28.88 -32.36 6.20
C ILE A 397 -28.51 -33.42 5.16
N SER A 398 -29.51 -33.96 4.45
CA SER A 398 -29.30 -35.05 3.49
C SER A 398 -29.08 -34.51 2.08
N LEU A 399 -27.90 -34.73 1.51
CA LEU A 399 -27.63 -34.35 0.12
C LEU A 399 -28.15 -35.43 -0.83
N LEU A 400 -29.21 -35.12 -1.58
CA LEU A 400 -29.92 -36.06 -2.44
C LEU A 400 -29.20 -36.31 -3.78
N ALA A 401 -28.69 -35.24 -4.39
CA ALA A 401 -28.02 -35.29 -5.68
C ALA A 401 -27.06 -34.12 -5.87
N VAL A 402 -26.04 -34.34 -6.69
CA VAL A 402 -25.07 -33.34 -7.15
C VAL A 402 -24.93 -33.51 -8.65
N THR A 403 -25.04 -32.42 -9.41
CA THR A 403 -24.86 -32.43 -10.87
C THR A 403 -23.73 -31.52 -11.32
N ASP A 404 -23.22 -31.79 -12.52
CA ASP A 404 -22.26 -30.95 -13.23
C ASP A 404 -22.77 -30.68 -14.64
N ALA A 405 -22.85 -29.39 -14.99
CA ALA A 405 -23.28 -28.93 -16.29
C ALA A 405 -22.17 -28.96 -17.36
N HIS A 406 -20.89 -29.14 -17.01
CA HIS A 406 -19.76 -29.12 -17.95
C HIS A 406 -19.71 -27.86 -18.84
N PHE A 407 -20.01 -26.70 -18.24
CA PHE A 407 -20.18 -25.41 -18.90
C PHE A 407 -21.28 -25.37 -19.99
N ASP A 408 -22.22 -26.33 -20.00
CA ASP A 408 -23.37 -26.35 -20.90
C ASP A 408 -24.66 -25.86 -20.19
N PRO A 409 -25.16 -24.65 -20.51
CA PRO A 409 -26.36 -24.10 -19.88
C PRO A 409 -27.65 -24.87 -20.22
N ASP A 410 -27.76 -25.48 -21.40
CA ASP A 410 -28.92 -26.29 -21.76
C ASP A 410 -28.94 -27.61 -20.97
N MET A 411 -27.76 -28.18 -20.73
CA MET A 411 -27.60 -29.32 -19.83
C MET A 411 -27.96 -28.93 -18.40
N GLN A 412 -27.48 -27.78 -17.91
CA GLN A 412 -27.79 -27.31 -16.56
C GLN A 412 -29.29 -27.13 -16.36
N ASN A 413 -29.99 -26.52 -17.32
CA ASN A 413 -31.43 -26.32 -17.25
C ASN A 413 -32.18 -27.65 -17.05
N LYS A 414 -31.86 -28.67 -17.85
CA LYS A 414 -32.47 -30.02 -17.71
C LYS A 414 -32.12 -30.70 -16.39
N GLN A 415 -30.87 -30.54 -15.93
CA GLN A 415 -30.44 -31.09 -14.65
C GLN A 415 -31.18 -30.44 -13.49
N LEU A 416 -31.30 -29.11 -13.47
CA LEU A 416 -32.02 -28.36 -12.45
C LEU A 416 -33.51 -28.74 -12.41
N GLU A 417 -34.16 -28.89 -13.56
CA GLU A 417 -35.54 -29.41 -13.62
C GLU A 417 -35.66 -30.80 -12.99
N GLY A 418 -34.71 -31.70 -13.30
CA GLY A 418 -34.66 -33.04 -12.71
C GLY A 418 -34.39 -33.04 -11.20
N LEU A 419 -33.52 -32.15 -10.72
CA LEU A 419 -33.23 -31.96 -9.30
C LEU A 419 -34.45 -31.44 -8.54
N MET A 420 -35.21 -30.51 -9.12
CA MET A 420 -36.43 -29.97 -8.51
C MET A 420 -37.55 -31.00 -8.39
N ALA A 421 -37.57 -32.04 -9.23
CA ALA A 421 -38.50 -33.15 -9.09
C ALA A 421 -38.28 -33.98 -7.80
N LEU A 422 -37.15 -33.82 -7.12
CA LEU A 422 -36.86 -34.44 -5.82
C LEU A 422 -37.47 -33.67 -4.64
N ASP A 423 -38.09 -32.50 -4.88
CA ASP A 423 -38.68 -31.60 -3.87
C ASP A 423 -37.70 -31.25 -2.71
N PRO A 424 -36.49 -30.74 -3.01
CA PRO A 424 -35.48 -30.48 -1.98
C PRO A 424 -35.81 -29.25 -1.13
N ASP A 425 -35.47 -29.27 0.16
CA ASP A 425 -35.59 -28.08 1.02
C ASP A 425 -34.59 -26.98 0.63
N ILE A 426 -33.43 -27.36 0.11
CA ILE A 426 -32.30 -26.47 -0.21
C ILE A 426 -31.78 -26.75 -1.62
N VAL A 427 -31.55 -25.69 -2.39
CA VAL A 427 -30.87 -25.75 -3.69
C VAL A 427 -29.63 -24.87 -3.62
N ILE A 428 -28.45 -25.48 -3.75
CA ILE A 428 -27.18 -24.75 -3.88
C ILE A 428 -26.76 -24.82 -5.34
N ALA A 429 -26.56 -23.68 -6.00
CA ALA A 429 -26.24 -23.70 -7.42
C ALA A 429 -25.36 -22.54 -7.86
N ILE A 430 -24.61 -22.75 -8.94
CA ILE A 430 -23.88 -21.73 -9.67
C ILE A 430 -24.37 -21.69 -11.12
N PRO A 431 -24.83 -20.55 -11.65
CA PRO A 431 -25.24 -20.48 -13.04
C PRO A 431 -24.04 -20.69 -13.97
N THR A 432 -24.26 -21.46 -15.03
CA THR A 432 -23.30 -21.63 -16.12
C THR A 432 -23.25 -20.38 -17.00
N GLU A 433 -24.41 -19.76 -17.24
CA GLU A 433 -24.55 -18.49 -17.96
C GLU A 433 -25.82 -17.77 -17.49
N ASP A 434 -25.69 -16.49 -17.12
CA ASP A 434 -26.74 -15.75 -16.42
C ASP A 434 -28.03 -15.57 -17.22
N ASN A 435 -27.92 -15.44 -18.55
CA ASN A 435 -29.08 -15.27 -19.42
C ASN A 435 -29.78 -16.59 -19.74
N LYS A 436 -29.03 -17.61 -20.19
CA LYS A 436 -29.61 -18.87 -20.63
C LYS A 436 -30.17 -19.73 -19.49
N THR A 437 -29.68 -19.53 -18.28
CA THR A 437 -30.18 -20.26 -17.09
C THR A 437 -31.23 -19.45 -16.29
N SER A 438 -31.45 -18.19 -16.64
CA SER A 438 -32.35 -17.25 -15.94
C SER A 438 -33.74 -17.85 -15.64
N GLU A 439 -34.40 -18.45 -16.63
CA GLU A 439 -35.79 -18.92 -16.49
C GLU A 439 -35.91 -20.06 -15.46
N VAL A 440 -34.99 -21.03 -15.45
CA VAL A 440 -35.04 -22.14 -14.50
C VAL A 440 -34.72 -21.65 -13.08
N PHE A 441 -33.79 -20.72 -12.92
CA PHE A 441 -33.47 -20.13 -11.62
C PHE A 441 -34.63 -19.31 -11.05
N GLN A 442 -35.37 -18.56 -11.88
CA GLN A 442 -36.61 -17.88 -11.47
C GLN A 442 -37.69 -18.87 -11.02
N LYS A 443 -37.84 -20.01 -11.71
CA LYS A 443 -38.75 -21.08 -11.27
C LYS A 443 -38.36 -21.68 -9.93
N ILE A 444 -37.06 -21.88 -9.69
CA ILE A 444 -36.54 -22.36 -8.40
C ILE A 444 -36.78 -21.32 -7.31
N ALA A 445 -36.50 -20.04 -7.56
CA ALA A 445 -36.75 -18.96 -6.61
C ALA A 445 -38.24 -18.85 -6.20
N ALA A 446 -39.16 -19.11 -7.13
CA ALA A 446 -40.60 -19.13 -6.86
C ALA A 446 -41.09 -20.40 -6.13
N SER A 447 -40.22 -21.40 -5.93
CA SER A 447 -40.54 -22.64 -5.23
C SER A 447 -40.45 -22.48 -3.70
N GLN A 448 -40.73 -23.56 -2.95
CA GLN A 448 -40.54 -23.56 -1.49
C GLN A 448 -39.07 -23.75 -1.08
N SER A 449 -38.22 -24.20 -2.01
CA SER A 449 -36.81 -24.48 -1.76
C SER A 449 -36.03 -23.20 -1.44
N LYS A 450 -35.07 -23.33 -0.52
CA LYS A 450 -34.12 -22.26 -0.19
C LYS A 450 -33.02 -22.22 -1.26
N LEU A 451 -33.12 -21.28 -2.20
CA LEU A 451 -32.10 -21.05 -3.23
C LEU A 451 -30.88 -20.32 -2.63
N ILE A 452 -29.70 -20.93 -2.75
CA ILE A 452 -28.41 -20.38 -2.34
C ILE A 452 -27.49 -20.41 -3.55
N LEU A 453 -26.89 -19.26 -3.85
CA LEU A 453 -26.07 -19.08 -5.05
C LEU A 453 -24.59 -19.11 -4.71
N ILE A 454 -23.77 -19.62 -5.62
CA ILE A 454 -22.32 -19.56 -5.54
C ILE A 454 -21.83 -18.59 -6.60
N THR A 455 -20.97 -17.66 -6.19
CA THR A 455 -20.22 -16.69 -7.00
C THR A 455 -21.05 -15.65 -7.76
N ASN A 456 -22.14 -16.03 -8.41
CA ASN A 456 -22.90 -15.15 -9.30
C ASN A 456 -24.42 -15.33 -9.20
N VAL A 457 -25.16 -14.30 -9.62
CA VAL A 457 -26.62 -14.27 -9.62
C VAL A 457 -27.14 -14.22 -11.07
N PRO A 458 -27.92 -15.21 -11.53
CA PRO A 458 -28.51 -15.19 -12.87
C PRO A 458 -29.43 -13.98 -13.08
N ASN A 459 -29.54 -13.52 -14.33
CA ASN A 459 -30.37 -12.38 -14.69
C ASN A 459 -31.85 -12.61 -14.34
N GLY A 460 -32.56 -11.56 -13.99
CA GLY A 460 -33.98 -11.62 -13.64
C GLY A 460 -34.28 -11.98 -12.17
N LEU A 461 -33.28 -12.36 -11.38
CA LEU A 461 -33.40 -12.45 -9.92
C LEU A 461 -33.08 -11.10 -9.27
N SER A 462 -33.73 -10.86 -8.13
CA SER A 462 -33.45 -9.78 -7.20
C SER A 462 -32.92 -10.34 -5.88
N PRO A 463 -32.37 -9.51 -4.97
CA PRO A 463 -31.92 -9.97 -3.66
C PRO A 463 -32.98 -10.73 -2.86
N GLU A 464 -34.28 -10.53 -3.11
CA GLU A 464 -35.35 -11.23 -2.38
C GLU A 464 -35.65 -12.64 -2.90
N ASP A 465 -35.16 -12.98 -4.09
CA ASP A 465 -35.45 -14.27 -4.76
C ASP A 465 -34.50 -15.40 -4.33
N TYR A 466 -33.47 -15.10 -3.55
CA TYR A 466 -32.53 -16.06 -3.01
C TYR A 466 -32.17 -15.74 -1.55
N VAL A 467 -31.62 -16.75 -0.86
CA VAL A 467 -31.20 -16.62 0.54
C VAL A 467 -29.91 -15.82 0.65
N SER A 468 -28.87 -16.25 -0.08
CA SER A 468 -27.55 -15.62 -0.10
C SER A 468 -26.78 -16.05 -1.35
N CYS A 469 -25.84 -15.22 -1.78
CA CYS A 469 -24.80 -15.55 -2.74
C CYS A 469 -23.45 -15.58 -2.02
N VAL A 470 -22.75 -16.70 -2.07
CA VAL A 470 -21.43 -16.88 -1.44
C VAL A 470 -20.36 -16.88 -2.51
N SER A 471 -19.40 -15.97 -2.42
CA SER A 471 -18.26 -15.88 -3.33
C SER A 471 -16.95 -15.69 -2.56
N VAL A 472 -15.83 -15.72 -3.27
CA VAL A 472 -14.61 -15.05 -2.80
C VAL A 472 -14.83 -13.52 -2.83
N ASN A 473 -14.11 -12.78 -1.99
CA ASN A 473 -13.99 -11.33 -2.16
C ASN A 473 -13.21 -11.04 -3.46
N GLU A 474 -13.91 -10.92 -4.58
CA GLU A 474 -13.32 -10.76 -5.91
C GLU A 474 -12.45 -9.50 -6.03
N TRP A 475 -12.81 -8.45 -5.29
CA TRP A 475 -12.00 -7.23 -5.24
C TRP A 475 -10.64 -7.48 -4.59
N SER A 476 -10.62 -8.11 -3.40
CA SER A 476 -9.38 -8.55 -2.75
C SER A 476 -8.61 -9.53 -3.64
N HIS A 477 -9.32 -10.41 -4.35
CA HIS A 477 -8.73 -11.46 -5.19
C HIS A 477 -7.98 -10.87 -6.38
N GLY A 478 -8.62 -9.95 -7.10
CA GLY A 478 -8.03 -9.22 -8.21
C GLY A 478 -6.87 -8.35 -7.78
N ARG A 479 -7.00 -7.63 -6.66
CA ARG A 479 -5.91 -6.82 -6.11
C ARG A 479 -4.69 -7.64 -5.75
N LEU A 480 -4.86 -8.79 -5.10
CA LEU A 480 -3.72 -9.67 -4.77
C LEU A 480 -3.06 -10.22 -6.04
N ALA A 481 -3.84 -10.58 -7.06
CA ALA A 481 -3.28 -11.05 -8.33
C ALA A 481 -2.51 -9.94 -9.08
N GLY A 482 -3.10 -8.75 -9.21
CA GLY A 482 -2.46 -7.59 -9.84
C GLY A 482 -1.24 -7.08 -9.05
N SER A 483 -1.33 -7.00 -7.73
CA SER A 483 -0.19 -6.64 -6.87
C SER A 483 0.92 -7.68 -6.90
N GLY A 484 0.54 -8.97 -7.00
CA GLY A 484 1.46 -10.06 -7.29
C GLY A 484 2.29 -9.75 -8.53
N LEU A 485 1.65 -9.49 -9.68
CA LEU A 485 2.34 -9.13 -10.93
C LEU A 485 3.18 -7.86 -10.79
N GLY A 486 2.57 -6.77 -10.33
CA GLY A 486 3.24 -5.46 -10.25
C GLY A 486 4.49 -5.49 -9.37
N SER A 487 4.42 -6.17 -8.21
CA SER A 487 5.59 -6.30 -7.34
C SER A 487 6.70 -7.13 -7.98
N MET A 488 6.36 -8.25 -8.63
CA MET A 488 7.36 -9.08 -9.33
C MET A 488 8.07 -8.33 -10.46
N MET A 489 7.32 -7.52 -11.22
CA MET A 489 7.88 -6.72 -12.31
C MET A 489 8.78 -5.61 -11.79
N ARG A 490 8.37 -4.90 -10.74
CA ARG A 490 9.18 -3.85 -10.12
C ARG A 490 10.49 -4.40 -9.56
N ASP A 491 10.46 -5.57 -8.94
CA ASP A 491 11.67 -6.25 -8.43
C ASP A 491 12.68 -6.59 -9.55
N GLU A 492 12.21 -6.73 -10.80
CA GLU A 492 13.01 -7.02 -11.99
C GLU A 492 13.19 -5.79 -12.91
N GLU A 493 12.82 -4.59 -12.45
CA GLU A 493 12.89 -3.33 -13.21
C GLU A 493 12.12 -3.32 -14.56
N MET A 494 11.12 -4.19 -14.70
CA MET A 494 10.24 -4.29 -15.88
C MET A 494 9.15 -3.23 -15.87
N LYS A 495 8.55 -2.93 -17.03
CA LYS A 495 7.57 -1.84 -17.20
C LYS A 495 6.32 -2.22 -17.99
N GLN A 496 6.42 -3.10 -18.98
CA GLN A 496 5.36 -3.25 -19.97
C GLN A 496 4.44 -4.44 -19.67
N ILE A 497 3.15 -4.17 -19.47
CA ILE A 497 2.12 -5.14 -19.10
C ILE A 497 1.17 -5.40 -20.27
N GLY A 498 0.86 -6.67 -20.53
CA GLY A 498 -0.32 -7.07 -21.27
C GLY A 498 -1.39 -7.67 -20.35
N LEU A 499 -2.65 -7.55 -20.74
CA LEU A 499 -3.77 -8.21 -20.05
C LEU A 499 -4.45 -9.21 -20.99
N LEU A 500 -4.81 -10.38 -20.47
CA LEU A 500 -5.63 -11.36 -21.17
C LEU A 500 -6.88 -11.65 -20.34
N LEU A 501 -8.01 -11.06 -20.75
CA LEU A 501 -9.22 -10.95 -19.95
C LEU A 501 -10.36 -11.80 -20.52
N TYR A 502 -11.32 -12.15 -19.67
CA TYR A 502 -12.49 -12.92 -20.06
C TYR A 502 -13.58 -12.02 -20.66
N ASP A 503 -14.08 -12.36 -21.85
CA ASP A 503 -15.06 -11.58 -22.60
C ASP A 503 -16.49 -12.09 -22.38
N SER A 504 -16.93 -12.01 -21.13
CA SER A 504 -18.30 -12.34 -20.76
C SER A 504 -18.81 -11.43 -19.65
N ASP A 505 -20.12 -11.21 -19.63
CA ASP A 505 -20.78 -10.46 -18.57
C ASP A 505 -20.95 -11.35 -17.34
N PHE A 506 -19.86 -11.57 -16.61
CA PHE A 506 -19.83 -12.37 -15.39
C PHE A 506 -19.32 -11.50 -14.24
N TYR A 507 -20.25 -11.04 -13.40
CA TYR A 507 -20.01 -10.01 -12.37
C TYR A 507 -18.75 -10.27 -11.53
N ALA A 508 -18.56 -11.51 -11.09
CA ALA A 508 -17.44 -11.89 -10.23
C ALA A 508 -16.08 -11.73 -10.93
N THR A 509 -15.95 -12.23 -12.16
CA THR A 509 -14.70 -12.12 -12.93
C THR A 509 -14.45 -10.67 -13.35
N ASN A 510 -15.50 -9.93 -13.72
CA ASN A 510 -15.38 -8.53 -14.07
C ASN A 510 -14.90 -7.67 -12.90
N GLN A 511 -15.38 -7.93 -11.67
CA GLN A 511 -14.87 -7.27 -10.47
C GLN A 511 -13.40 -7.59 -10.21
N ARG A 512 -13.00 -8.86 -10.34
CA ARG A 512 -11.62 -9.31 -10.14
C ARG A 512 -10.67 -8.65 -11.13
N ASP A 513 -11.00 -8.69 -12.41
CA ASP A 513 -10.16 -8.14 -13.48
C ASP A 513 -10.07 -6.61 -13.38
N ALA A 514 -11.18 -5.94 -13.02
CA ALA A 514 -11.19 -4.50 -12.76
C ALA A 514 -10.29 -4.15 -11.57
N ALA A 515 -10.35 -4.91 -10.47
CA ALA A 515 -9.52 -4.69 -9.29
C ALA A 515 -8.03 -4.93 -9.59
N ALA A 516 -7.70 -5.94 -10.39
CA ALA A 516 -6.33 -6.23 -10.83
C ALA A 516 -5.76 -5.12 -11.74
N ARG A 517 -6.56 -4.63 -12.70
CA ARG A 517 -6.20 -3.48 -13.52
C ARG A 517 -5.96 -2.24 -12.66
N GLN A 518 -6.89 -1.94 -11.76
CA GLN A 518 -6.82 -0.73 -10.95
C GLN A 518 -5.55 -0.72 -10.09
N ILE A 519 -5.23 -1.82 -9.40
CA ILE A 519 -4.00 -1.89 -8.58
C ILE A 519 -2.74 -1.70 -9.43
N LEU A 520 -2.70 -2.29 -10.63
CA LEU A 520 -1.57 -2.13 -11.55
C LEU A 520 -1.40 -0.67 -12.00
N MET A 521 -2.50 0.03 -12.29
CA MET A 521 -2.45 1.43 -12.73
C MET A 521 -2.19 2.42 -11.60
N GLU A 522 -2.77 2.20 -10.42
CA GLU A 522 -2.71 3.15 -9.31
C GLU A 522 -1.47 2.93 -8.44
N GLU A 523 -1.15 1.69 -8.04
CA GLU A 523 -0.04 1.42 -7.12
C GLU A 523 1.30 1.22 -7.83
N TYR A 524 1.24 0.78 -9.08
CA TYR A 524 2.38 0.52 -9.94
C TYR A 524 2.39 1.45 -11.15
N SER A 525 2.23 2.75 -10.88
CA SER A 525 2.19 3.82 -11.89
C SER A 525 3.47 3.97 -12.74
N ASP A 526 4.54 3.29 -12.36
CA ASP A 526 5.77 3.11 -13.15
C ASP A 526 5.64 2.04 -14.25
N LEU A 527 4.60 1.20 -14.19
CA LEU A 527 4.24 0.19 -15.18
C LEU A 527 3.18 0.74 -16.14
N GLU A 528 3.20 0.25 -17.37
CA GLU A 528 2.31 0.68 -18.44
C GLU A 528 1.59 -0.54 -19.04
N ILE A 529 0.26 -0.47 -19.11
CA ILE A 529 -0.54 -1.47 -19.83
C ILE A 529 -0.53 -1.11 -21.31
N VAL A 530 0.18 -1.91 -22.13
CA VAL A 530 0.39 -1.63 -23.56
C VAL A 530 -0.59 -2.33 -24.48
N GLY A 531 -1.20 -3.43 -24.02
CA GLY A 531 -2.09 -4.23 -24.86
C GLY A 531 -3.00 -5.14 -24.07
N GLU A 532 -4.14 -5.47 -24.69
CA GLU A 532 -5.16 -6.32 -24.09
C GLU A 532 -5.71 -7.31 -25.12
N GLY A 533 -5.85 -8.56 -24.70
CA GLY A 533 -6.53 -9.63 -25.41
C GLY A 533 -7.75 -10.10 -24.63
N HIS A 534 -8.71 -10.66 -25.33
CA HIS A 534 -10.00 -11.08 -24.79
C HIS A 534 -10.34 -12.48 -25.29
N PHE A 535 -10.82 -13.36 -24.41
CA PHE A 535 -11.21 -14.74 -24.75
C PHE A 535 -12.57 -15.10 -24.14
N LYS A 536 -13.34 -15.95 -24.83
CA LYS A 536 -14.62 -16.49 -24.35
C LYS A 536 -14.52 -17.96 -24.01
N GLU A 537 -13.70 -18.69 -24.74
CA GLU A 537 -13.44 -20.09 -24.47
C GLU A 537 -11.95 -20.30 -24.25
N GLU A 538 -11.59 -21.19 -23.34
CA GLU A 538 -10.18 -21.40 -23.05
C GLU A 538 -9.38 -21.97 -24.24
N ILE A 539 -10.04 -22.49 -25.28
CA ILE A 539 -9.37 -22.96 -26.50
C ILE A 539 -8.76 -21.80 -27.30
N GLU A 540 -9.33 -20.59 -27.17
CA GLU A 540 -8.90 -19.38 -27.87
C GLU A 540 -7.63 -18.76 -27.26
N VAL A 541 -7.33 -19.08 -26.00
CA VAL A 541 -6.25 -18.46 -25.19
C VAL A 541 -4.90 -18.52 -25.88
N VAL A 542 -4.58 -19.64 -26.55
CA VAL A 542 -3.30 -19.84 -27.25
C VAL A 542 -3.17 -18.86 -28.43
N GLU A 543 -4.21 -18.74 -29.24
CA GLU A 543 -4.22 -17.82 -30.39
C GLU A 543 -4.19 -16.37 -29.90
N LYS A 544 -5.01 -16.01 -28.92
CA LYS A 544 -5.09 -14.65 -28.37
C LYS A 544 -3.79 -14.19 -27.73
N THR A 545 -3.06 -15.10 -27.08
CA THR A 545 -1.75 -14.79 -26.51
C THR A 545 -0.72 -14.52 -27.62
N LYS A 546 -0.71 -15.34 -28.68
CA LYS A 546 0.18 -15.13 -29.83
C LYS A 546 -0.13 -13.82 -30.56
N GLU A 547 -1.42 -13.50 -30.76
CA GLU A 547 -1.86 -12.23 -31.35
C GLU A 547 -1.41 -11.03 -30.51
N LEU A 548 -1.63 -11.08 -29.18
CA LEU A 548 -1.26 -10.02 -28.26
C LEU A 548 0.25 -9.75 -28.28
N LEU A 549 1.07 -10.81 -28.16
CA LEU A 549 2.53 -10.69 -28.15
C LEU A 549 3.12 -10.34 -29.53
N LEU A 550 2.45 -10.70 -30.63
CA LEU A 550 2.87 -10.27 -31.96
C LEU A 550 2.64 -8.77 -32.15
N LYS A 551 1.53 -8.25 -31.63
CA LYS A 551 1.19 -6.82 -31.71
C LYS A 551 2.01 -5.98 -30.74
N HIS A 552 2.32 -6.52 -29.56
CA HIS A 552 3.03 -5.87 -28.47
C HIS A 552 4.23 -6.74 -28.02
N PRO A 553 5.29 -6.84 -28.83
CA PRO A 553 6.46 -7.65 -28.50
C PRO A 553 7.20 -7.18 -27.25
N GLU A 554 7.02 -5.91 -26.87
CA GLU A 554 7.59 -5.26 -25.69
C GLU A 554 7.02 -5.74 -24.35
N ILE A 555 5.94 -6.52 -24.33
CA ILE A 555 5.33 -7.04 -23.09
C ILE A 555 6.37 -7.85 -22.28
N GLU A 556 6.50 -7.51 -20.99
CA GLU A 556 7.39 -8.15 -20.00
C GLU A 556 6.59 -8.85 -18.89
N GLY A 557 5.32 -8.46 -18.68
CA GLY A 557 4.41 -9.11 -17.74
C GLY A 557 3.02 -9.31 -18.34
N LEU A 558 2.37 -10.43 -18.01
CA LEU A 558 1.00 -10.74 -18.42
C LEU A 558 0.13 -10.99 -17.19
N TYR A 559 -1.00 -10.30 -17.11
CA TYR A 559 -2.09 -10.63 -16.20
C TYR A 559 -3.13 -11.49 -16.93
N ILE A 560 -3.58 -12.56 -16.29
CA ILE A 560 -4.62 -13.47 -16.78
C ILE A 560 -5.70 -13.65 -15.72
N SER A 561 -6.97 -13.69 -16.13
CA SER A 561 -8.12 -13.70 -15.21
C SER A 561 -8.12 -14.86 -14.20
N TRP A 562 -7.73 -16.09 -14.59
CA TRP A 562 -7.63 -17.27 -13.69
C TRP A 562 -6.67 -18.35 -14.21
N GLU A 563 -6.52 -19.43 -13.43
CA GLU A 563 -5.48 -20.43 -13.53
C GLU A 563 -5.51 -21.25 -14.83
N GLY A 564 -6.69 -21.64 -15.32
CA GLY A 564 -6.85 -22.48 -16.52
C GLY A 564 -6.23 -21.83 -17.77
N PRO A 565 -6.68 -20.62 -18.15
CA PRO A 565 -6.05 -19.80 -19.18
C PRO A 565 -4.57 -19.51 -18.88
N ALA A 566 -4.20 -19.22 -17.63
CA ALA A 566 -2.81 -18.93 -17.27
C ALA A 566 -1.87 -20.12 -17.57
N CYS A 567 -2.29 -21.36 -17.32
CA CYS A 567 -1.52 -22.56 -17.67
C CYS A 567 -1.31 -22.66 -19.19
N LYS A 568 -2.33 -22.34 -20.00
CA LYS A 568 -2.19 -22.31 -21.48
C LYS A 568 -1.27 -21.20 -21.95
N VAL A 569 -1.29 -20.04 -21.28
CA VAL A 569 -0.32 -18.95 -21.54
C VAL A 569 1.09 -19.44 -21.24
N LEU A 570 1.36 -20.07 -20.10
CA LEU A 570 2.70 -20.60 -19.78
C LEU A 570 3.22 -21.60 -20.82
N GLN A 571 2.36 -22.51 -21.26
CA GLN A 571 2.69 -23.45 -22.34
C GLN A 571 3.02 -22.71 -23.64
N THR A 572 2.20 -21.72 -24.01
CA THR A 572 2.40 -20.89 -25.20
C THR A 572 3.71 -20.10 -25.13
N LEU A 573 4.02 -19.45 -24.00
CA LEU A 573 5.25 -18.71 -23.77
C LEU A 573 6.48 -19.60 -23.96
N LYS A 574 6.42 -20.83 -23.44
CA LYS A 574 7.47 -21.83 -23.63
C LYS A 574 7.64 -22.22 -25.10
N GLU A 575 6.54 -22.46 -25.82
CA GLU A 575 6.59 -22.81 -27.25
C GLU A 575 7.24 -21.72 -28.11
N ILE A 576 6.97 -20.44 -27.81
CA ILE A 576 7.49 -19.31 -28.59
C ILE A 576 8.82 -18.76 -28.04
N GLY A 577 9.36 -19.35 -26.97
CA GLY A 577 10.63 -18.94 -26.37
C GLY A 577 10.57 -17.63 -25.58
N ARG A 578 9.40 -17.25 -25.05
CA ARG A 578 9.16 -16.04 -24.23
C ARG A 578 8.93 -16.34 -22.74
N GLU A 579 9.69 -17.29 -22.17
CA GLU A 579 9.65 -17.58 -20.72
C GLU A 579 10.22 -16.43 -19.86
N ASP A 580 10.72 -15.35 -20.48
CA ASP A 580 11.09 -14.09 -19.83
C ASP A 580 9.87 -13.30 -19.31
N ILE A 581 8.68 -13.53 -19.86
CA ILE A 581 7.46 -12.81 -19.47
C ILE A 581 6.93 -13.32 -18.14
N LEU A 582 6.82 -12.44 -17.14
CA LEU A 582 6.21 -12.73 -15.84
C LEU A 582 4.69 -12.92 -15.97
N VAL A 583 4.12 -13.82 -15.18
CA VAL A 583 2.69 -14.19 -15.23
C VAL A 583 2.07 -13.96 -13.85
N GLY A 584 1.07 -13.08 -13.82
CA GLY A 584 0.19 -12.86 -12.67
C GLY A 584 -1.21 -13.39 -12.95
N THR A 585 -1.77 -14.12 -11.99
CA THR A 585 -3.09 -14.73 -12.15
C THR A 585 -3.77 -14.92 -10.80
N ALA A 586 -5.06 -15.24 -10.87
CA ALA A 586 -5.82 -15.82 -9.77
C ALA A 586 -5.85 -17.35 -9.84
N ASP A 587 -6.11 -17.94 -8.68
CA ASP A 587 -6.24 -19.35 -8.36
C ASP A 587 -4.97 -20.20 -8.52
N LEU A 588 -4.81 -21.17 -7.61
CA LEU A 588 -3.65 -22.05 -7.56
C LEU A 588 -3.96 -23.37 -8.27
N ASP A 589 -3.08 -23.76 -9.18
CA ASP A 589 -3.04 -25.09 -9.78
C ASP A 589 -1.67 -25.75 -9.57
N TYR A 590 -1.58 -27.06 -9.79
CA TYR A 590 -0.33 -27.82 -9.80
C TYR A 590 0.73 -27.21 -10.73
N GLU A 591 0.38 -26.86 -11.98
CA GLU A 591 1.35 -26.33 -12.94
C GLU A 591 1.91 -24.98 -12.45
N LEU A 592 1.03 -24.07 -12.02
CA LEU A 592 1.42 -22.78 -11.43
C LEU A 592 2.31 -22.96 -10.18
N ALA A 593 1.94 -23.88 -9.29
CA ALA A 593 2.74 -24.19 -8.10
C ALA A 593 4.12 -24.73 -8.46
N LEU A 594 4.24 -25.54 -9.52
CA LEU A 594 5.53 -26.09 -9.94
C LEU A 594 6.42 -25.00 -10.56
N TYR A 595 5.86 -24.10 -11.37
CA TYR A 595 6.58 -22.93 -11.89
C TYR A 595 7.06 -22.03 -10.74
N MET A 596 6.19 -21.76 -9.78
CA MET A 596 6.51 -20.99 -8.58
C MET A 596 7.59 -21.65 -7.72
N ALA A 597 7.46 -22.94 -7.44
CA ALA A 597 8.45 -23.72 -6.68
C ALA A 597 9.83 -23.70 -7.35
N LYS A 598 9.88 -23.75 -8.68
CA LYS A 598 11.13 -23.66 -9.47
C LYS A 598 11.68 -22.23 -9.60
N GLY A 599 10.94 -21.21 -9.15
CA GLY A 599 11.32 -19.80 -9.30
C GLY A 599 11.35 -19.35 -10.76
N LYS A 600 10.42 -19.88 -11.58
CA LYS A 600 10.22 -19.44 -12.96
C LYS A 600 9.40 -18.14 -13.00
N ASN A 601 8.74 -17.88 -14.11
CA ASN A 601 7.97 -16.67 -14.41
C ASN A 601 6.62 -16.53 -13.68
N VAL A 602 6.27 -17.42 -12.75
CA VAL A 602 5.18 -17.24 -11.77
C VAL A 602 5.82 -17.18 -10.39
N LYS A 603 5.73 -16.07 -9.66
CA LYS A 603 6.32 -15.98 -8.30
C LYS A 603 5.28 -15.70 -7.21
N LYS A 604 4.17 -15.04 -7.55
CA LYS A 604 3.07 -14.70 -6.63
C LYS A 604 1.73 -14.78 -7.34
N ILE A 605 0.72 -15.32 -6.67
CA ILE A 605 -0.68 -15.36 -7.14
C ILE A 605 -1.66 -15.10 -6.00
N SER A 606 -2.92 -14.83 -6.34
CA SER A 606 -4.02 -14.90 -5.38
C SER A 606 -4.74 -16.25 -5.49
N ALA A 607 -5.19 -16.85 -4.40
CA ALA A 607 -5.94 -18.11 -4.43
C ALA A 607 -7.19 -18.08 -3.56
N GLN A 608 -8.26 -18.71 -4.06
CA GLN A 608 -9.50 -18.93 -3.30
C GLN A 608 -9.32 -19.96 -2.16
N LEU A 609 -10.34 -20.08 -1.31
CA LEU A 609 -10.46 -21.14 -0.30
C LEU A 609 -11.74 -21.96 -0.50
N PRO A 610 -11.81 -22.81 -1.55
CA PRO A 610 -13.03 -23.52 -1.95
C PRO A 610 -13.69 -24.35 -0.83
N TYR A 611 -12.90 -25.00 0.02
CA TYR A 611 -13.42 -25.74 1.16
C TYR A 611 -14.09 -24.82 2.20
N ASP A 612 -13.50 -23.65 2.45
CA ASP A 612 -14.03 -22.69 3.41
C ASP A 612 -15.29 -21.99 2.85
N GLN A 613 -15.35 -21.74 1.54
CA GLN A 613 -16.58 -21.34 0.83
C GLN A 613 -17.67 -22.42 0.93
N GLY A 614 -17.31 -23.70 0.75
CA GLY A 614 -18.22 -24.84 0.97
C GLY A 614 -18.83 -24.86 2.38
N LYS A 615 -18.03 -24.63 3.41
CA LYS A 615 -18.55 -24.51 4.79
C LYS A 615 -19.48 -23.30 4.97
N ALA A 616 -19.16 -22.17 4.34
CA ALA A 616 -20.02 -20.98 4.38
C ALA A 616 -21.39 -21.25 3.74
N LEU A 617 -21.43 -21.95 2.60
CA LEU A 617 -22.68 -22.40 1.95
C LEU A 617 -23.52 -23.29 2.88
N ALA A 618 -22.87 -24.22 3.59
CA ALA A 618 -23.58 -25.06 4.55
C ALA A 618 -24.14 -24.28 5.75
N LEU A 619 -23.39 -23.31 6.28
CA LEU A 619 -23.85 -22.41 7.35
C LEU A 619 -25.06 -21.59 6.91
N VAL A 620 -25.02 -21.03 5.70
CA VAL A 620 -26.15 -20.33 5.07
C VAL A 620 -27.36 -21.23 5.00
N ALA A 621 -27.21 -22.45 4.49
CA ALA A 621 -28.30 -23.42 4.36
C ALA A 621 -28.94 -23.75 5.70
N ALA A 622 -28.14 -24.06 6.72
CA ALA A 622 -28.66 -24.39 8.05
C ALA A 622 -29.41 -23.21 8.70
N ASN A 623 -28.88 -21.99 8.58
CA ASN A 623 -29.55 -20.79 9.11
C ASN A 623 -30.84 -20.47 8.35
N ALA A 624 -30.86 -20.67 7.04
CA ALA A 624 -32.05 -20.48 6.20
C ALA A 624 -33.17 -21.47 6.55
N VAL A 625 -32.82 -22.74 6.80
CA VAL A 625 -33.77 -23.74 7.30
C VAL A 625 -34.37 -23.30 8.65
N LEU A 626 -33.55 -22.77 9.55
CA LEU A 626 -34.00 -22.25 10.85
C LEU A 626 -34.80 -20.93 10.76
N GLY A 627 -34.90 -20.30 9.59
CA GLY A 627 -35.56 -19.02 9.42
C GLY A 627 -34.79 -17.84 10.03
N LYS A 628 -33.48 -18.00 10.26
CA LYS A 628 -32.61 -16.93 10.75
C LYS A 628 -32.27 -15.96 9.64
N HIS A 629 -31.98 -14.72 10.00
CA HIS A 629 -31.47 -13.73 9.06
C HIS A 629 -30.11 -14.16 8.51
N VAL A 630 -29.95 -14.12 7.20
CA VAL A 630 -28.70 -14.41 6.49
C VAL A 630 -28.34 -13.21 5.62
N PRO A 631 -27.07 -12.74 5.62
CA PRO A 631 -26.60 -11.73 4.68
C PRO A 631 -26.80 -12.15 3.23
N LYS A 632 -27.25 -11.23 2.37
CA LYS A 632 -27.49 -11.52 0.94
C LYS A 632 -26.22 -11.81 0.15
N PHE A 633 -25.07 -11.31 0.58
CA PHE A 633 -23.78 -11.59 -0.04
C PHE A 633 -22.72 -11.87 1.02
N ILE A 634 -21.97 -12.95 0.84
CA ILE A 634 -20.85 -13.35 1.70
C ILE A 634 -19.60 -13.43 0.85
N GLY A 635 -18.56 -12.70 1.26
CA GLY A 635 -17.24 -12.72 0.63
C GLY A 635 -16.24 -13.44 1.51
N VAL A 636 -15.70 -14.56 1.04
CA VAL A 636 -14.59 -15.25 1.70
C VAL A 636 -13.28 -14.61 1.22
N GLU A 637 -12.43 -14.16 2.15
CA GLU A 637 -11.17 -13.53 1.76
C GLU A 637 -10.22 -14.55 1.08
N PRO A 638 -9.62 -14.18 -0.06
CA PRO A 638 -8.59 -14.98 -0.72
C PRO A 638 -7.27 -14.93 0.07
N VAL A 639 -6.32 -15.76 -0.35
CA VAL A 639 -4.97 -15.80 0.22
C VAL A 639 -3.92 -15.51 -0.83
N GLU A 640 -2.85 -14.84 -0.43
CA GLU A 640 -1.66 -14.70 -1.26
C GLU A 640 -0.82 -15.97 -1.19
N VAL A 641 -0.42 -16.48 -2.35
CA VAL A 641 0.51 -17.61 -2.47
C VAL A 641 1.80 -17.12 -3.07
N THR A 642 2.89 -17.32 -2.36
CA THR A 642 4.26 -16.99 -2.77
C THR A 642 5.12 -18.24 -2.71
N GLN A 643 6.30 -18.20 -3.31
CA GLN A 643 7.25 -19.31 -3.23
C GLN A 643 7.61 -19.70 -1.79
N GLU A 644 7.72 -18.72 -0.89
CA GLU A 644 8.09 -18.94 0.52
C GLU A 644 6.99 -19.62 1.32
N ASN A 645 5.71 -19.32 1.01
CA ASN A 645 4.57 -19.85 1.75
C ASN A 645 3.85 -21.02 1.04
N LEU A 646 4.30 -21.40 -0.16
CA LEU A 646 3.62 -22.31 -1.09
C LEU A 646 3.14 -23.61 -0.44
N LEU A 647 4.01 -24.32 0.30
CA LEU A 647 3.64 -25.60 0.90
C LEU A 647 2.57 -25.46 2.00
N LYS A 648 2.65 -24.38 2.78
CA LYS A 648 1.65 -24.05 3.81
C LYS A 648 0.32 -23.67 3.17
N MET A 649 0.36 -22.85 2.12
CA MET A 649 -0.86 -22.42 1.42
C MET A 649 -1.49 -23.57 0.63
N TRP A 650 -0.71 -24.45 0.00
CA TRP A 650 -1.23 -25.65 -0.64
C TRP A 650 -2.08 -26.47 0.33
N ASN A 651 -1.56 -26.73 1.52
CA ASN A 651 -2.32 -27.46 2.54
C ASN A 651 -3.57 -26.71 3.00
N ARG A 652 -3.48 -25.39 3.15
CA ARG A 652 -4.63 -24.55 3.52
C ARG A 652 -5.73 -24.57 2.46
N ILE A 653 -5.38 -24.54 1.18
CA ILE A 653 -6.30 -24.46 0.03
C ILE A 653 -6.90 -25.85 -0.26
N PHE A 654 -6.05 -26.84 -0.53
CA PHE A 654 -6.47 -28.18 -0.99
C PHE A 654 -6.78 -29.16 0.16
N LYS A 655 -6.47 -28.79 1.42
CA LYS A 655 -6.64 -29.65 2.61
C LYS A 655 -5.89 -30.99 2.50
N GLU A 656 -4.77 -30.99 1.79
CA GLU A 656 -3.87 -32.13 1.58
C GLU A 656 -2.41 -31.70 1.45
N SER A 657 -1.49 -32.66 1.43
CA SER A 657 -0.07 -32.36 1.24
C SER A 657 0.23 -32.01 -0.22
N ALA A 658 1.16 -31.08 -0.43
CA ALA A 658 1.62 -30.75 -1.79
C ALA A 658 2.22 -31.97 -2.50
N PRO A 659 2.06 -32.09 -3.84
CA PRO A 659 2.69 -33.12 -4.65
C PRO A 659 4.20 -33.16 -4.46
N LYS A 660 4.78 -34.35 -4.57
CA LYS A 660 6.20 -34.61 -4.28
C LYS A 660 7.12 -33.69 -5.10
N GLU A 661 6.79 -33.50 -6.36
CA GLU A 661 7.55 -32.69 -7.31
C GLU A 661 7.60 -31.21 -6.88
N VAL A 662 6.50 -30.70 -6.34
CA VAL A 662 6.43 -29.33 -5.80
C VAL A 662 7.28 -29.23 -4.53
N VAL A 663 7.16 -30.22 -3.63
CA VAL A 663 7.95 -30.27 -2.38
C VAL A 663 9.45 -30.34 -2.68
N GLU A 664 9.87 -31.19 -3.62
CA GLU A 664 11.26 -31.33 -4.03
C GLU A 664 11.79 -30.06 -4.69
N ALA A 665 11.00 -29.41 -5.55
CA ALA A 665 11.38 -28.15 -6.18
C ALA A 665 11.58 -27.02 -5.17
N VAL A 666 10.70 -26.90 -4.16
CA VAL A 666 10.88 -25.91 -3.08
C VAL A 666 12.14 -26.20 -2.26
N LYS A 667 12.40 -27.47 -1.92
CA LYS A 667 13.55 -27.88 -1.10
C LYS A 667 14.90 -27.79 -1.81
N ALA A 668 14.92 -27.79 -3.14
CA ALA A 668 16.15 -27.68 -3.91
C ALA A 668 16.82 -26.29 -3.82
N LYS A 669 16.17 -25.30 -3.18
CA LYS A 669 16.71 -23.93 -3.08
C LYS A 669 17.66 -23.71 -1.89
N PRO A 670 18.77 -22.96 -2.08
CA PRO A 670 19.72 -22.63 -1.00
C PRO A 670 19.11 -21.84 0.17
N THR A 671 18.01 -21.13 -0.07
CA THR A 671 17.33 -20.26 0.92
C THR A 671 16.23 -20.96 1.71
N TYR A 672 16.01 -22.27 1.50
CA TYR A 672 15.00 -23.01 2.26
C TYR A 672 15.44 -23.20 3.72
N LEU A 673 14.88 -22.40 4.61
CA LEU A 673 14.98 -22.62 6.06
C LEU A 673 13.89 -23.62 6.45
N SER A 674 14.28 -24.78 6.98
CA SER A 674 13.34 -25.71 7.59
C SER A 674 12.74 -25.06 8.83
N THR A 675 11.51 -24.56 8.74
CA THR A 675 10.70 -24.21 9.92
C THR A 675 9.88 -25.40 10.37
#